data_AF-Q0EDB2-F1
#
_entry.id   AF-Q0EDB2-F1
#
_cell.length_a   1.000
_cell.length_b   1.000
_cell.length_c   1.000
_cell.angle_alpha   90.00
_cell.angle_beta   90.00
_cell.angle_gamma   90.00
#
_symmetry.space_group_name_H-M   'P 1'
#
loop_
_entity.id
_entity.type
_entity.pdbx_description
1 polymer ?
#
loop_
_entity_poly.entity_id
_entity_poly.type
_entity_poly.pdbx_seq_one_letter_code
_entity_poly.pdbx_strand_id
1 'polypeptide(L)'
;MPISPVMAKSASTATTTTAPTAVNTTSFDTAATETWITCGECANTLGLIVSAIKSFESAVNRDPANATALVGLSSSLRLNDISVNETIGSQAAIEKLNKSLESFPSLSKEANIFKELCECYLLVGLNDQAYQAIQSAIQLAPQDASLWLLSAQTLIRAGARAHATGSLAHCLSLLPDGTFSSTDIETARAAHAELAAISAADGNIELSIKELRATLELPPPPLSRIDEYVALVCALASALERDNDIPGAIKVCEDGESVVGNSPRILMSHAYLLLSNNSSPNINGAAEQAINLLTKVVDVENESAVQEGSDFLPWYLLGKANSYLDPRAAYDCYQVALRCASNCSIIWLAVGKLYLELKQLKDALEAYSQALKLQLGDGSNGTATAWDGLSCVYERCEDQLMDASDACNRAAACFKAMGDIKSCQFFEDRAIALEKASKKEGPMLNLRDPPDVPTFLIRDIVALAPNERITFTKQQLQAQQQAQQRAQDQVQQQQAQQQQAQQQAQQQAQQQQAQQQAQQQQAQQQAQQQQAQQQQQQQQSHNQSPVQPHHQETARNSPQVPIQTPQQQLVQYQGPPAPPQLPPHQQYLYPMPKNSPRQPQVSTPQIQHAWSPQPQHLQQPQQSPHQNQHQPQQPQQQQQPGSHQPQQNQPPAPQLPPHQQQQFFYPPPPLGPGQPQPNGGPHRSPMNPPQMNPAGAAPYAMGPGGPNNSAPGYYNYVSVPGGAQNSQYSSPNWRR
;
A
#
# COMPACT_ATOMS: atom_id res chain seq x y z
N MET A 1 -31.52 -9.16 69.05
CA MET A 1 -32.07 -10.45 69.49
C MET A 1 -31.34 -11.55 68.74
N PRO A 2 -30.60 -12.46 69.39
CA PRO A 2 -29.90 -13.53 68.70
C PRO A 2 -30.67 -14.85 68.83
N ILE A 3 -30.88 -15.57 67.73
CA ILE A 3 -31.20 -17.00 67.79
C ILE A 3 -30.41 -17.69 66.67
N SER A 4 -29.40 -18.44 67.09
CA SER A 4 -28.87 -19.61 66.36
C SER A 4 -29.50 -20.89 66.97
N PRO A 5 -29.14 -22.11 66.54
CA PRO A 5 -29.88 -22.94 65.60
C PRO A 5 -30.40 -24.25 66.25
N VAL A 6 -31.24 -25.02 65.56
CA VAL A 6 -31.54 -26.42 65.95
C VAL A 6 -31.30 -27.34 64.77
N MET A 7 -30.26 -28.17 64.91
CA MET A 7 -30.02 -29.38 64.13
C MET A 7 -31.05 -30.46 64.50
N ALA A 8 -31.57 -31.17 63.50
CA ALA A 8 -32.15 -32.49 63.69
C ALA A 8 -31.43 -33.48 62.76
N LYS A 9 -30.74 -34.45 63.37
CA LYS A 9 -30.15 -35.63 62.73
C LYS A 9 -31.26 -36.63 62.41
N SER A 10 -31.25 -37.18 61.19
CA SER A 10 -31.82 -38.49 60.90
C SER A 10 -30.84 -39.26 60.02
N ALA A 11 -30.32 -40.36 60.55
CA ALA A 11 -29.46 -41.29 59.84
C ALA A 11 -30.31 -42.29 59.04
N SER A 12 -29.95 -42.54 57.78
CA SER A 12 -30.32 -43.79 57.10
C SER A 12 -29.18 -44.26 56.21
N THR A 13 -28.58 -45.38 56.63
CA THR A 13 -28.07 -46.51 55.84
C THR A 13 -27.39 -46.23 54.48
N ALA A 14 -26.09 -46.54 54.46
CA ALA A 14 -25.27 -46.69 53.26
C ALA A 14 -25.73 -47.88 52.41
N THR A 15 -25.90 -47.63 51.12
CA THR A 15 -25.77 -48.64 50.07
C THR A 15 -24.76 -48.14 49.05
N THR A 16 -23.65 -48.86 48.97
CA THR A 16 -22.52 -48.62 48.08
C THR A 16 -22.96 -48.80 46.63
N THR A 17 -22.85 -47.76 45.82
CA THR A 17 -22.79 -47.90 44.36
C THR A 17 -21.79 -46.86 43.85
N THR A 18 -20.65 -47.34 43.37
CA THR A 18 -19.55 -46.57 42.82
C THR A 18 -19.97 -45.90 41.51
N ALA A 19 -20.06 -44.58 41.52
CA ALA A 19 -20.17 -43.70 40.36
C ALA A 19 -19.06 -42.62 40.46
N PRO A 20 -18.62 -42.02 39.34
CA PRO A 20 -17.35 -41.31 39.27
C PRO A 20 -17.37 -40.02 40.11
N THR A 21 -16.19 -39.64 40.58
CA THR A 21 -15.85 -38.49 41.41
C THR A 21 -16.60 -37.21 41.05
N ALA A 22 -17.67 -36.92 41.79
CA ALA A 22 -18.22 -35.58 41.92
C ALA A 22 -17.27 -34.76 42.82
N VAL A 23 -16.78 -33.63 42.32
CA VAL A 23 -16.03 -32.67 43.12
C VAL A 23 -17.01 -32.11 44.16
N ASN A 24 -16.83 -32.46 45.43
CA ASN A 24 -17.59 -31.88 46.54
C ASN A 24 -17.17 -30.41 46.70
N THR A 25 -17.78 -29.50 45.95
CA THR A 25 -17.66 -28.06 46.18
C THR A 25 -18.30 -27.73 47.52
N THR A 26 -17.50 -27.22 48.45
CA THR A 26 -18.04 -26.80 49.75
C THR A 26 -18.88 -25.52 49.56
N SER A 27 -19.83 -25.27 50.46
CA SER A 27 -20.58 -24.00 50.47
C SER A 27 -19.64 -22.77 50.50
N PHE A 28 -18.47 -22.93 51.10
CA PHE A 28 -17.41 -21.92 51.08
C PHE A 28 -16.80 -21.71 49.69
N ASP A 29 -16.46 -22.79 48.96
CA ASP A 29 -15.86 -22.68 47.63
C ASP A 29 -16.82 -22.00 46.64
N THR A 30 -18.11 -22.29 46.74
CA THR A 30 -19.14 -21.66 45.90
C THR A 30 -19.22 -20.15 46.18
N ALA A 31 -19.35 -19.75 47.45
CA ALA A 31 -19.40 -18.35 47.83
C ALA A 31 -18.09 -17.60 47.51
N ALA A 32 -16.95 -18.27 47.65
CA ALA A 32 -15.66 -17.69 47.29
C ALA A 32 -15.54 -17.44 45.79
N THR A 33 -15.97 -18.39 44.95
CA THR A 33 -15.99 -18.25 43.48
C THR A 33 -16.91 -17.08 43.07
N GLU A 34 -18.13 -17.01 43.59
CA GLU A 34 -19.05 -15.90 43.33
C GLU A 34 -18.47 -14.55 43.75
N THR A 35 -17.78 -14.50 44.90
CA THR A 35 -17.10 -13.28 45.37
C THR A 35 -16.00 -12.85 44.41
N TRP A 36 -15.16 -13.78 43.95
CA TRP A 36 -14.10 -13.48 42.99
C TRP A 36 -14.64 -13.02 41.63
N ILE A 37 -15.75 -13.62 41.16
CA ILE A 37 -16.45 -13.17 39.95
C ILE A 37 -16.93 -11.73 40.13
N THR A 38 -17.61 -11.42 41.23
CA THR A 38 -18.13 -10.08 41.53
C THR A 38 -16.99 -9.05 41.62
N CYS A 39 -15.87 -9.40 42.24
CA CYS A 39 -14.67 -8.56 42.27
C CYS A 39 -14.11 -8.32 40.86
N GLY A 40 -14.10 -9.34 40.00
CA GLY A 40 -13.67 -9.23 38.60
C GLY A 40 -14.57 -8.32 37.77
N GLU A 41 -15.90 -8.46 37.91
CA GLU A 41 -16.89 -7.61 37.26
C GLU A 41 -16.75 -6.15 37.70
N CYS A 42 -16.61 -5.91 39.01
CA CYS A 42 -16.35 -4.58 39.56
C CYS A 42 -15.05 -3.99 38.99
N ALA A 43 -13.96 -4.77 38.96
CA ALA A 43 -12.69 -4.34 38.38
C ALA A 43 -12.83 -3.99 36.88
N ASN A 44 -13.61 -4.76 36.10
CA ASN A 44 -13.92 -4.43 34.71
C ASN A 44 -14.69 -3.11 34.59
N THR A 45 -15.71 -2.87 35.43
CA THR A 45 -16.45 -1.59 35.41
C THR A 45 -15.58 -0.37 35.75
N LEU A 46 -14.51 -0.58 36.52
CA LEU A 46 -13.53 0.45 36.86
C LEU A 46 -12.37 0.55 35.85
N GLY A 47 -12.36 -0.26 34.79
CA GLY A 47 -11.28 -0.31 33.81
C GLY A 47 -9.97 -0.91 34.33
N LEU A 48 -10.00 -1.62 35.46
CA LEU A 48 -8.83 -2.22 36.09
C LEU A 48 -8.56 -3.63 35.53
N ILE A 49 -8.18 -3.70 34.26
CA ILE A 49 -8.07 -4.95 33.48
C ILE A 49 -7.20 -6.01 34.18
N VAL A 50 -6.00 -5.66 34.65
CA VAL A 50 -5.07 -6.60 35.31
C VAL A 50 -5.66 -7.17 36.61
N SER A 51 -6.39 -6.35 37.37
CA SER A 51 -7.05 -6.80 38.60
C SER A 51 -8.24 -7.71 38.30
N ALA A 52 -8.98 -7.43 37.21
CA ALA A 52 -10.05 -8.29 36.75
C ALA A 52 -9.54 -9.67 36.34
N ILE A 53 -8.47 -9.72 35.53
CA ILE A 53 -7.81 -10.98 35.12
C ILE A 53 -7.48 -11.83 36.35
N LYS A 54 -6.77 -11.27 37.33
CA LYS A 54 -6.39 -12.00 38.56
C LYS A 54 -7.59 -12.50 39.37
N SER A 55 -8.66 -11.72 39.40
CA SER A 55 -9.89 -12.07 40.13
C SER A 55 -10.61 -13.23 39.43
N PHE A 56 -10.77 -13.17 38.12
CA PHE A 56 -11.37 -14.27 37.35
C PHE A 56 -10.48 -15.53 37.31
N GLU A 57 -9.15 -15.39 37.23
CA GLU A 57 -8.24 -16.53 37.39
C GLU A 57 -8.43 -17.23 38.73
N SER A 58 -8.60 -16.45 39.81
CA SER A 58 -8.84 -16.98 41.16
C SER A 58 -10.18 -17.69 41.29
N ALA A 59 -11.19 -17.28 40.51
CA ALA A 59 -12.49 -17.95 40.39
C ALA A 59 -12.37 -19.26 39.58
N VAL A 60 -11.77 -19.22 38.39
CA VAL A 60 -11.61 -20.39 37.51
C VAL A 60 -10.72 -21.47 38.15
N ASN A 61 -9.70 -21.08 38.91
CA ASN A 61 -8.86 -22.05 39.63
C ASN A 61 -9.62 -22.80 40.74
N ARG A 62 -10.72 -22.24 41.25
CA ARG A 62 -11.58 -22.88 42.27
C ARG A 62 -12.68 -23.71 41.62
N ASP A 63 -13.33 -23.16 40.62
CA ASP A 63 -14.36 -23.84 39.84
C ASP A 63 -14.06 -23.75 38.34
N PRO A 64 -13.32 -24.73 37.79
CA PRO A 64 -12.98 -24.78 36.37
C PRO A 64 -14.19 -24.99 35.45
N ALA A 65 -15.36 -25.37 35.99
CA ALA A 65 -16.60 -25.57 35.23
C ALA A 65 -17.55 -24.36 35.31
N ASN A 66 -17.12 -23.26 35.93
CA ASN A 66 -17.93 -22.05 36.02
C ASN A 66 -17.88 -21.24 34.71
N ALA A 67 -18.98 -21.24 33.95
CA ALA A 67 -19.07 -20.54 32.67
C ALA A 67 -18.83 -19.02 32.81
N THR A 68 -19.40 -18.37 33.82
CA THR A 68 -19.24 -16.92 34.03
C THR A 68 -17.79 -16.54 34.32
N ALA A 69 -17.10 -17.31 35.17
CA ALA A 69 -15.69 -17.06 35.47
C ALA A 69 -14.79 -17.27 34.23
N LEU A 70 -15.07 -18.31 33.44
CA LEU A 70 -14.35 -18.59 32.19
C LEU A 70 -14.54 -17.49 31.16
N VAL A 71 -15.78 -17.04 30.94
CA VAL A 71 -16.11 -15.94 30.01
C VAL A 71 -15.49 -14.64 30.50
N GLY A 72 -15.64 -14.31 31.79
CA GLY A 72 -15.07 -13.11 32.39
C GLY A 72 -13.53 -13.05 32.25
N LEU A 73 -12.84 -14.16 32.50
CA LEU A 73 -11.40 -14.25 32.30
C LEU A 73 -11.00 -14.01 30.84
N SER A 74 -11.66 -14.72 29.91
CA SER A 74 -11.36 -14.62 28.48
C SER A 74 -11.63 -13.22 27.93
N SER A 75 -12.75 -12.60 28.34
CA SER A 75 -13.08 -11.22 28.00
C SER A 75 -12.03 -10.23 28.51
N SER A 76 -11.61 -10.35 29.78
CA SER A 76 -10.57 -9.48 30.35
C SER A 76 -9.20 -9.68 29.69
N LEU A 77 -8.83 -10.90 29.31
CA LEU A 77 -7.60 -11.19 28.54
C LEU A 77 -7.65 -10.54 27.15
N ARG A 78 -8.80 -10.63 26.46
CA ARG A 78 -9.01 -10.02 25.16
C ARG A 78 -8.99 -8.49 25.22
N LEU A 79 -9.61 -7.89 26.25
CA LEU A 79 -9.54 -6.44 26.47
C LEU A 79 -8.11 -5.96 26.74
N ASN A 80 -7.32 -6.75 27.48
CA ASN A 80 -5.90 -6.46 27.68
C ASN A 80 -5.15 -6.47 26.35
N ASP A 81 -5.32 -7.52 25.54
CA ASP A 81 -4.73 -7.66 24.21
C ASP A 81 -5.06 -6.48 23.29
N ILE A 82 -6.32 -6.03 23.27
CA ILE A 82 -6.74 -4.83 22.51
C ILE A 82 -5.97 -3.59 22.98
N SER A 83 -5.82 -3.42 24.30
CA SER A 83 -5.14 -2.24 24.87
C SER A 83 -3.64 -2.18 24.59
N VAL A 84 -2.97 -3.34 24.46
CA VAL A 84 -1.53 -3.43 24.15
C VAL A 84 -1.25 -3.77 22.69
N ASN A 85 -2.29 -3.94 21.87
CA ASN A 85 -2.22 -4.36 20.47
C ASN A 85 -1.44 -5.70 20.28
N GLU A 86 -1.77 -6.69 21.11
CA GLU A 86 -1.24 -8.06 21.05
C GLU A 86 -2.38 -9.08 20.90
N THR A 87 -2.03 -10.37 20.75
CA THR A 87 -3.03 -11.46 20.63
C THR A 87 -2.74 -12.63 21.58
N ILE A 88 -1.80 -12.47 22.52
CA ILE A 88 -1.29 -13.57 23.34
C ILE A 88 -2.35 -14.01 24.36
N GLY A 89 -3.01 -13.05 25.03
CA GLY A 89 -4.06 -13.33 26.00
C GLY A 89 -5.25 -14.06 25.37
N SER A 90 -5.61 -13.70 24.14
CA SER A 90 -6.72 -14.27 23.39
C SER A 90 -6.42 -15.69 22.92
N GLN A 91 -5.17 -15.98 22.54
CA GLN A 91 -4.73 -17.36 22.27
C GLN A 91 -4.80 -18.23 23.52
N ALA A 92 -4.36 -17.72 24.68
CA ALA A 92 -4.47 -18.42 25.96
C ALA A 92 -5.94 -18.65 26.37
N ALA A 93 -6.81 -17.66 26.14
CA ALA A 93 -8.24 -17.78 26.38
C ALA A 93 -8.87 -18.90 25.52
N ILE A 94 -8.55 -18.95 24.22
CA ILE A 94 -9.02 -20.00 23.31
C ILE A 94 -8.61 -21.40 23.79
N GLU A 95 -7.34 -21.59 24.15
CA GLU A 95 -6.85 -22.88 24.66
C GLU A 95 -7.61 -23.28 25.94
N LYS A 96 -7.78 -22.33 26.87
CA LYS A 96 -8.43 -22.57 28.15
C LYS A 96 -9.91 -22.91 27.99
N LEU A 97 -10.63 -22.19 27.13
CA LEU A 97 -12.05 -22.45 26.84
C LEU A 97 -12.25 -23.81 26.17
N ASN A 98 -11.45 -24.15 25.15
CA ASN A 98 -11.53 -25.46 24.48
C ASN A 98 -11.22 -26.61 25.44
N LYS A 99 -10.17 -26.50 26.25
CA LYS A 99 -9.84 -27.50 27.27
C LYS A 99 -10.95 -27.67 28.31
N SER A 100 -11.62 -26.58 28.68
CA SER A 100 -12.75 -26.61 29.61
C SER A 100 -13.97 -27.29 28.99
N LEU A 101 -14.26 -27.02 27.71
CA LEU A 101 -15.33 -27.69 26.96
C LEU A 101 -15.09 -29.21 26.82
N GLU A 102 -13.84 -29.63 26.60
CA GLU A 102 -13.46 -31.05 26.56
C GLU A 102 -13.61 -31.73 27.93
N SER A 103 -13.22 -31.03 28.99
CA SER A 103 -13.23 -31.58 30.36
C SER A 103 -14.62 -31.59 30.98
N PHE A 104 -15.46 -30.62 30.63
CA PHE A 104 -16.79 -30.40 31.21
C PHE A 104 -17.85 -30.27 30.10
N PRO A 105 -18.40 -31.39 29.60
CA PRO A 105 -19.37 -31.37 28.50
C PRO A 105 -20.64 -30.56 28.76
N SER A 106 -20.98 -30.28 30.03
CA SER A 106 -22.11 -29.41 30.39
C SER A 106 -21.97 -27.98 29.84
N LEU A 107 -20.74 -27.49 29.70
CA LEU A 107 -20.42 -26.16 29.17
C LEU A 107 -20.82 -25.99 27.70
N SER A 108 -20.98 -27.09 26.95
CA SER A 108 -21.41 -27.05 25.54
C SER A 108 -22.84 -26.51 25.33
N LYS A 109 -23.61 -26.32 26.41
CA LYS A 109 -24.95 -25.72 26.37
C LYS A 109 -24.94 -24.20 26.62
N GLU A 110 -23.80 -23.63 27.00
CA GLU A 110 -23.65 -22.22 27.35
C GLU A 110 -23.28 -21.40 26.11
N ALA A 111 -24.23 -20.63 25.58
CA ALA A 111 -24.02 -19.81 24.38
C ALA A 111 -22.89 -18.77 24.54
N ASN A 112 -22.73 -18.21 25.74
CA ASN A 112 -21.73 -17.18 26.04
C ASN A 112 -20.29 -17.67 25.88
N ILE A 113 -20.03 -18.96 26.08
CA ILE A 113 -18.68 -19.53 25.86
C ILE A 113 -18.33 -19.50 24.37
N PHE A 114 -19.27 -19.88 23.51
CA PHE A 114 -19.08 -19.84 22.06
C PHE A 114 -19.02 -18.41 21.52
N LYS A 115 -19.78 -17.48 22.12
CA LYS A 115 -19.67 -16.05 21.84
C LYS A 115 -18.26 -15.54 22.11
N GLU A 116 -17.71 -15.81 23.29
CA GLU A 116 -16.36 -15.35 23.66
C GLU A 116 -15.28 -16.04 22.82
N LEU A 117 -15.41 -17.34 22.52
CA LEU A 117 -14.53 -18.03 21.57
C LEU A 117 -14.52 -17.34 20.20
N CYS A 118 -15.69 -16.96 19.68
CA CYS A 118 -15.80 -16.23 18.42
C CYS A 118 -15.04 -14.90 18.48
N GLU A 119 -15.25 -14.10 19.54
CA GLU A 119 -14.56 -12.81 19.69
C GLU A 119 -13.03 -12.96 19.79
N CYS A 120 -12.54 -13.97 20.53
CA CYS A 120 -11.11 -14.29 20.57
C CYS A 120 -10.58 -14.74 19.20
N TYR A 121 -11.30 -15.62 18.48
CA TYR A 121 -10.89 -16.06 17.14
C TYR A 121 -10.84 -14.91 16.14
N LEU A 122 -11.79 -13.97 16.22
CA LEU A 122 -11.77 -12.76 15.39
C LEU A 122 -10.54 -11.90 15.70
N LEU A 123 -10.19 -11.69 16.97
CA LEU A 123 -9.00 -10.88 17.31
C LEU A 123 -7.71 -11.53 16.82
N VAL A 124 -7.59 -12.86 16.90
CA VAL A 124 -6.43 -13.61 16.39
C VAL A 124 -6.41 -13.69 14.85
N GLY A 125 -7.55 -13.48 14.17
CA GLY A 125 -7.69 -13.52 12.72
C GLY A 125 -8.10 -14.88 12.14
N LEU A 126 -8.62 -15.78 12.98
CA LEU A 126 -9.05 -17.14 12.62
C LEU A 126 -10.54 -17.14 12.21
N ASN A 127 -10.84 -16.56 11.05
CA ASN A 127 -12.21 -16.28 10.60
C ASN A 127 -13.10 -17.53 10.47
N ASP A 128 -12.57 -18.66 9.98
CA ASP A 128 -13.36 -19.90 9.80
C ASP A 128 -13.80 -20.50 11.15
N GLN A 129 -12.91 -20.47 12.13
CA GLN A 129 -13.20 -20.95 13.49
C GLN A 129 -14.16 -20.00 14.21
N ALA A 130 -13.99 -18.68 14.01
CA ALA A 130 -14.94 -17.69 14.50
C ALA A 130 -16.35 -17.95 13.95
N TYR A 131 -16.47 -18.28 12.66
CA TYR A 131 -17.75 -18.60 12.04
C TYR A 131 -18.39 -19.85 12.65
N GLN A 132 -17.63 -20.92 12.88
CA GLN A 132 -18.16 -22.13 13.53
C GLN A 132 -18.61 -21.87 14.98
N ALA A 133 -17.85 -21.09 15.73
CA ALA A 133 -18.17 -20.73 17.10
C ALA A 133 -19.48 -19.92 17.16
N ILE A 134 -19.64 -18.90 16.31
CA ILE A 134 -20.87 -18.08 16.32
C ILE A 134 -22.11 -18.85 15.88
N GLN A 135 -21.99 -19.78 14.92
CA GLN A 135 -23.12 -20.64 14.55
C GLN A 135 -23.56 -21.53 15.72
N SER A 136 -22.62 -22.08 16.48
CA SER A 136 -22.92 -22.84 17.72
C SER A 136 -23.62 -21.96 18.76
N ALA A 137 -23.16 -20.72 18.97
CA ALA A 137 -23.79 -19.78 19.89
C ALA A 137 -25.24 -19.46 19.50
N ILE A 138 -25.48 -19.16 18.20
CA ILE A 138 -26.83 -18.84 17.68
C ILE A 138 -27.77 -20.03 17.81
N GLN A 139 -27.30 -21.26 17.59
CA GLN A 139 -28.13 -22.46 17.77
C GLN A 139 -28.62 -22.61 19.22
N LEU A 140 -27.81 -22.19 20.20
CA LEU A 140 -28.15 -22.26 21.62
C LEU A 140 -29.05 -21.11 22.07
N ALA A 141 -28.84 -19.89 21.55
CA ALA A 141 -29.59 -18.70 21.93
C ALA A 141 -30.01 -17.85 20.72
N PRO A 142 -30.96 -18.31 19.88
CA PRO A 142 -31.30 -17.66 18.62
C PRO A 142 -31.97 -16.29 18.78
N GLN A 143 -32.50 -15.97 19.97
CA GLN A 143 -33.18 -14.71 20.25
C GLN A 143 -32.24 -13.61 20.78
N ASP A 144 -30.95 -13.91 20.97
CA ASP A 144 -29.97 -12.91 21.41
C ASP A 144 -29.49 -12.09 20.20
N ALA A 145 -29.95 -10.85 20.11
CA ALA A 145 -29.58 -9.92 19.04
C ALA A 145 -28.05 -9.70 18.95
N SER A 146 -27.32 -9.76 20.07
CA SER A 146 -25.87 -9.54 20.08
C SER A 146 -25.09 -10.63 19.33
N LEU A 147 -25.62 -11.86 19.28
CA LEU A 147 -25.02 -12.96 18.53
C LEU A 147 -25.17 -12.75 17.02
N TRP A 148 -26.29 -12.17 16.58
CA TRP A 148 -26.51 -11.86 15.17
C TRP A 148 -25.65 -10.69 14.69
N LEU A 149 -25.42 -9.69 15.55
CA LEU A 149 -24.44 -8.63 15.30
C LEU A 149 -23.02 -9.22 15.15
N LEU A 150 -22.60 -10.08 16.07
CA LEU A 150 -21.29 -10.74 16.01
C LEU A 150 -21.15 -11.66 14.78
N SER A 151 -22.24 -12.34 14.39
CA SER A 151 -22.30 -13.12 13.15
C SER A 151 -22.10 -12.24 11.92
N ALA A 152 -22.75 -11.08 11.86
CA ALA A 152 -22.56 -10.13 10.78
C ALA A 152 -21.11 -9.63 10.72
N GLN A 153 -20.51 -9.24 11.85
CA GLN A 153 -19.11 -8.83 11.92
C GLN A 153 -18.16 -9.93 11.42
N THR A 154 -18.42 -11.18 11.79
CA THR A 154 -17.66 -12.35 11.29
C THR A 154 -17.80 -12.53 9.78
N LEU A 155 -19.02 -12.42 9.25
CA LEU A 155 -19.30 -12.53 7.81
C LEU A 155 -18.64 -11.40 7.00
N ILE A 156 -18.59 -10.18 7.56
CA ILE A 156 -17.92 -9.05 6.93
C ILE A 156 -16.42 -9.31 6.81
N ARG A 157 -15.77 -9.86 7.86
CA ARG A 157 -14.36 -10.26 7.78
C ARG A 157 -14.12 -11.38 6.78
N ALA A 158 -15.09 -12.26 6.59
CA ALA A 158 -15.06 -13.29 5.55
C ALA A 158 -15.38 -12.76 4.13
N GLY A 159 -15.74 -11.48 3.98
CA GLY A 159 -16.10 -10.86 2.70
C GLY A 159 -17.53 -11.14 2.23
N ALA A 160 -18.37 -11.80 3.03
CA ALA A 160 -19.73 -12.21 2.68
C ALA A 160 -20.77 -11.12 3.00
N ARG A 161 -20.64 -9.94 2.38
CA ARG A 161 -21.47 -8.73 2.64
C ARG A 161 -22.99 -8.95 2.56
N ALA A 162 -23.46 -9.71 1.57
CA ALA A 162 -24.89 -9.98 1.39
C ALA A 162 -25.49 -10.77 2.57
N HIS A 163 -24.77 -11.79 3.06
CA HIS A 163 -25.20 -12.57 4.22
C HIS A 163 -25.14 -11.74 5.50
N ALA A 164 -24.11 -10.90 5.65
CA ALA A 164 -23.99 -9.99 6.79
C ALA A 164 -25.19 -9.03 6.88
N THR A 165 -25.63 -8.48 5.75
CA THR A 165 -26.82 -7.61 5.68
C THR A 165 -28.07 -8.32 6.22
N GLY A 166 -28.27 -9.59 5.86
CA GLY A 166 -29.37 -10.40 6.38
C GLY A 166 -29.27 -10.62 7.90
N SER A 167 -28.09 -10.93 8.42
CA SER A 167 -27.86 -11.08 9.86
C SER A 167 -28.10 -9.76 10.63
N LEU A 168 -27.70 -8.61 10.07
CA LEU A 168 -27.94 -7.30 10.67
C LEU A 168 -29.41 -6.92 10.68
N ALA A 169 -30.14 -7.15 9.58
CA ALA A 169 -31.57 -6.94 9.53
C ALA A 169 -32.31 -7.82 10.54
N HIS A 170 -31.88 -9.07 10.71
CA HIS A 170 -32.45 -9.94 11.73
C HIS A 170 -32.09 -9.49 13.15
N CYS A 171 -30.85 -9.08 13.41
CA CYS A 171 -30.42 -8.48 14.67
C CYS A 171 -31.35 -7.33 15.08
N LEU A 172 -31.59 -6.38 14.18
CA LEU A 172 -32.49 -5.25 14.43
C LEU A 172 -33.95 -5.70 14.68
N SER A 173 -34.43 -6.74 14.00
CA SER A 173 -35.78 -7.28 14.20
C SER A 173 -36.01 -7.94 15.57
N LEU A 174 -34.92 -8.30 16.26
CA LEU A 174 -34.97 -8.91 17.60
C LEU A 174 -34.92 -7.86 18.71
N LEU A 175 -34.56 -6.61 18.41
CA LEU A 175 -34.50 -5.54 19.39
C LEU A 175 -35.93 -5.08 19.75
N PRO A 176 -36.18 -4.72 21.03
CA PRO A 176 -37.51 -4.33 21.47
C PRO A 176 -37.90 -2.95 20.93
N ASP A 177 -39.12 -2.79 20.39
CA ASP A 177 -39.66 -1.52 19.86
C ASP A 177 -39.93 -0.42 20.94
N GLY A 178 -39.44 -0.58 22.17
CA GLY A 178 -39.86 0.18 23.35
C GLY A 178 -38.71 0.66 24.25
N THR A 179 -38.74 0.29 25.53
CA THR A 179 -37.69 0.67 26.49
C THR A 179 -36.40 -0.07 26.18
N PHE A 180 -35.50 0.57 25.45
CA PHE A 180 -34.17 0.03 25.18
C PHE A 180 -33.32 0.00 26.45
N SER A 181 -32.67 -1.12 26.71
CA SER A 181 -31.52 -1.14 27.62
C SER A 181 -30.32 -0.42 26.97
N SER A 182 -29.34 -0.01 27.77
CA SER A 182 -28.10 0.59 27.22
C SER A 182 -27.43 -0.36 26.21
N THR A 183 -27.47 -1.67 26.46
CA THR A 183 -26.93 -2.70 25.57
C THR A 183 -27.71 -2.84 24.27
N ASP A 184 -29.03 -2.66 24.29
CA ASP A 184 -29.85 -2.69 23.07
C ASP A 184 -29.55 -1.47 22.18
N ILE A 185 -29.38 -0.28 22.78
CA ILE A 185 -29.00 0.93 22.06
C ILE A 185 -27.63 0.75 21.38
N GLU A 186 -26.67 0.18 22.11
CA GLU A 186 -25.33 -0.08 21.56
C GLU A 186 -25.38 -1.12 20.43
N THR A 187 -26.18 -2.17 20.59
CA THR A 187 -26.38 -3.21 19.56
C THR A 187 -27.05 -2.63 18.31
N ALA A 188 -28.12 -1.83 18.48
CA ALA A 188 -28.79 -1.12 17.40
C ALA A 188 -27.85 -0.19 16.65
N ARG A 189 -27.08 0.63 17.40
CA ARG A 189 -26.11 1.58 16.83
C ARG A 189 -25.07 0.85 16.00
N ALA A 190 -24.47 -0.20 16.55
CA ALA A 190 -23.48 -1.00 15.84
C ALA A 190 -24.10 -1.62 14.58
N ALA A 191 -25.32 -2.16 14.67
CA ALA A 191 -25.97 -2.78 13.53
C ALA A 191 -26.29 -1.79 12.40
N HIS A 192 -26.87 -0.63 12.72
CA HIS A 192 -27.14 0.43 11.73
C HIS A 192 -25.85 1.00 11.13
N ALA A 193 -24.81 1.23 11.93
CA ALA A 193 -23.51 1.67 11.43
C ALA A 193 -22.91 0.63 10.46
N GLU A 194 -22.96 -0.66 10.80
CA GLU A 194 -22.49 -1.76 9.95
C GLU A 194 -23.30 -1.88 8.64
N LEU A 195 -24.62 -1.66 8.67
CA LEU A 195 -25.45 -1.60 7.46
C LEU A 195 -25.11 -0.39 6.59
N ALA A 196 -24.92 0.78 7.19
CA ALA A 196 -24.47 1.97 6.49
C ALA A 196 -23.13 1.76 5.78
N ALA A 197 -22.21 1.06 6.44
CA ALA A 197 -20.91 0.69 5.92
C ALA A 197 -21.00 -0.18 4.67
N ILE A 198 -21.78 -1.27 4.77
CA ILE A 198 -21.97 -2.20 3.65
C ILE A 198 -22.64 -1.47 2.49
N SER A 199 -23.68 -0.68 2.77
CA SER A 199 -24.42 0.08 1.76
C SER A 199 -23.52 1.08 1.02
N ALA A 200 -22.66 1.80 1.75
CA ALA A 200 -21.67 2.69 1.14
C ALA A 200 -20.67 1.92 0.25
N ALA A 201 -20.18 0.76 0.71
CA ALA A 201 -19.25 -0.08 -0.04
C ALA A 201 -19.90 -0.73 -1.29
N ASP A 202 -21.21 -0.93 -1.27
CA ASP A 202 -22.00 -1.43 -2.40
C ASP A 202 -22.43 -0.29 -3.35
N GLY A 203 -22.11 0.98 -3.02
CA GLY A 203 -22.47 2.16 -3.81
C GLY A 203 -23.91 2.63 -3.62
N ASN A 204 -24.66 2.05 -2.69
CA ASN A 204 -26.02 2.47 -2.35
C ASN A 204 -25.98 3.62 -1.30
N ILE A 205 -25.75 4.83 -1.80
CA ILE A 205 -25.58 6.03 -0.98
C ILE A 205 -26.88 6.38 -0.21
N GLU A 206 -28.05 6.24 -0.86
CA GLU A 206 -29.35 6.53 -0.24
C GLU A 206 -29.60 5.67 1.01
N LEU A 207 -29.39 4.35 0.89
CA LEU A 207 -29.52 3.45 2.03
C LEU A 207 -28.47 3.76 3.10
N SER A 208 -27.22 4.06 2.70
CA SER A 208 -26.17 4.44 3.65
C SER A 208 -26.56 5.67 4.48
N ILE A 209 -27.12 6.72 3.85
CA ILE A 209 -27.61 7.92 4.52
C ILE A 209 -28.73 7.56 5.50
N LYS A 210 -29.69 6.73 5.09
CA LYS A 210 -30.81 6.31 5.93
C LYS A 210 -30.32 5.61 7.21
N GLU A 211 -29.42 4.65 7.07
CA GLU A 211 -28.89 3.88 8.20
C GLU A 211 -27.99 4.75 9.12
N LEU A 212 -27.22 5.69 8.56
CA LEU A 212 -26.44 6.66 9.36
C LEU A 212 -27.34 7.62 10.16
N ARG A 213 -28.45 8.08 9.57
CA ARG A 213 -29.45 8.89 10.28
C ARG A 213 -30.07 8.11 11.43
N ALA A 214 -30.50 6.87 11.19
CA ALA A 214 -31.02 5.98 12.23
C ALA A 214 -29.99 5.78 13.37
N THR A 215 -28.70 5.68 13.03
CA THR A 215 -27.63 5.55 14.02
C THR A 215 -27.50 6.81 14.91
N LEU A 216 -27.62 8.00 14.33
CA LEU A 216 -27.48 9.29 15.03
C LEU A 216 -28.75 9.72 15.78
N GLU A 217 -29.92 9.17 15.43
CA GLU A 217 -31.17 9.35 16.18
C GLU A 217 -31.17 8.63 17.54
N LEU A 218 -30.33 7.59 17.69
CA LEU A 218 -30.13 6.90 18.96
C LEU A 218 -29.35 7.78 19.95
N PRO A 219 -29.64 7.73 21.27
CA PRO A 219 -28.96 8.54 22.29
C PRO A 219 -27.44 8.48 22.17
N PRO A 220 -26.69 9.60 22.23
CA PRO A 220 -25.26 9.59 21.91
C PRO A 220 -24.46 8.63 22.82
N PRO A 221 -23.34 8.07 22.33
CA PRO A 221 -22.47 7.22 23.14
C PRO A 221 -21.93 8.00 24.35
N PRO A 222 -21.48 7.29 25.41
CA PRO A 222 -20.85 7.94 26.56
C PRO A 222 -19.63 8.76 26.13
N LEU A 223 -19.28 9.78 26.92
CA LEU A 223 -18.17 10.70 26.61
C LEU A 223 -16.83 9.98 26.36
N SER A 224 -16.61 8.82 26.97
CA SER A 224 -15.41 7.99 26.74
C SER A 224 -15.30 7.44 25.31
N ARG A 225 -16.41 7.39 24.56
CA ARG A 225 -16.50 6.92 23.17
C ARG A 225 -17.04 8.02 22.24
N ILE A 226 -16.80 9.28 22.56
CA ILE A 226 -17.29 10.41 21.75
C ILE A 226 -16.71 10.42 20.33
N ASP A 227 -15.52 9.86 20.15
CA ASP A 227 -14.88 9.73 18.83
C ASP A 227 -15.69 8.85 17.86
N GLU A 228 -16.46 7.87 18.37
CA GLU A 228 -17.38 7.07 17.56
C GLU A 228 -18.50 7.94 17.00
N TYR A 229 -19.07 8.83 17.83
CA TYR A 229 -20.09 9.78 17.40
C TYR A 229 -19.54 10.76 16.34
N VAL A 230 -18.34 11.30 16.58
CA VAL A 230 -17.63 12.17 15.63
C VAL A 230 -17.44 11.47 14.28
N ALA A 231 -17.04 10.20 14.30
CA ALA A 231 -16.83 9.42 13.09
C ALA A 231 -18.14 9.19 12.30
N LEU A 232 -19.24 8.92 13.00
CA LEU A 232 -20.58 8.75 12.40
C LEU A 232 -21.10 10.05 11.76
N VAL A 233 -20.92 11.20 12.43
CA VAL A 233 -21.28 12.52 11.88
C VAL A 233 -20.51 12.79 10.59
N CYS A 234 -19.19 12.56 10.59
CA CYS A 234 -18.36 12.76 9.40
C CYS A 234 -18.72 11.79 8.27
N ALA A 235 -19.09 10.55 8.61
CA ALA A 235 -19.57 9.58 7.63
C ALA A 235 -20.90 10.01 6.98
N LEU A 236 -21.85 10.53 7.77
CA LEU A 236 -23.11 11.06 7.25
C LEU A 236 -22.88 12.29 6.35
N ALA A 237 -22.06 13.24 6.79
CA ALA A 237 -21.68 14.40 5.98
C ALA A 237 -21.05 13.98 4.64
N SER A 238 -20.15 13.00 4.67
CA SER A 238 -19.50 12.44 3.48
C SER A 238 -20.46 11.68 2.55
N ALA A 239 -21.52 11.07 3.09
CA ALA A 239 -22.54 10.38 2.30
C ALA A 239 -23.48 11.40 1.63
N LEU A 240 -23.89 12.45 2.35
CA LEU A 240 -24.69 13.56 1.81
C LEU A 240 -23.95 14.33 0.72
N GLU A 241 -22.64 14.55 0.90
CA GLU A 241 -21.81 15.15 -0.15
C GLU A 241 -21.79 14.30 -1.43
N ARG A 242 -21.72 12.96 -1.31
CA ARG A 242 -21.76 12.05 -2.46
C ARG A 242 -23.13 12.01 -3.13
N ASP A 243 -24.20 12.25 -2.37
CA ASP A 243 -25.57 12.44 -2.87
C ASP A 243 -25.81 13.86 -3.45
N ASN A 244 -24.78 14.72 -3.42
CA ASN A 244 -24.83 16.11 -3.86
C ASN A 244 -25.75 17.03 -3.00
N ASP A 245 -26.12 16.58 -1.79
CA ASP A 245 -26.80 17.39 -0.77
C ASP A 245 -25.77 18.11 0.12
N ILE A 246 -25.08 19.10 -0.45
CA ILE A 246 -24.08 19.91 0.25
C ILE A 246 -24.69 20.69 1.44
N PRO A 247 -25.87 21.34 1.31
CA PRO A 247 -26.48 22.04 2.44
C PRO A 247 -26.84 21.10 3.60
N GLY A 248 -27.36 19.90 3.30
CA GLY A 248 -27.61 18.88 4.31
C GLY A 248 -26.32 18.40 4.99
N ALA A 249 -25.24 18.22 4.23
CA ALA A 249 -23.93 17.83 4.77
C ALA A 249 -23.37 18.89 5.74
N ILE A 250 -23.46 20.18 5.38
CA ILE A 250 -23.04 21.29 6.25
C ILE A 250 -23.84 21.30 7.54
N LYS A 251 -25.17 21.18 7.46
CA LYS A 251 -26.04 21.14 8.64
C LYS A 251 -25.69 20.00 9.60
N VAL A 252 -25.35 18.83 9.07
CA VAL A 252 -24.94 17.68 9.90
C VAL A 252 -23.64 18.00 10.67
N CYS A 253 -22.69 18.72 10.05
CA CYS A 253 -21.51 19.18 10.76
C CYS A 253 -21.85 20.19 11.87
N GLU A 254 -22.70 21.18 11.59
CA GLU A 254 -23.16 22.18 12.58
C GLU A 254 -23.85 21.52 13.79
N ASP A 255 -24.77 20.58 13.52
CA ASP A 255 -25.47 19.81 14.55
C ASP A 255 -24.46 18.99 15.38
N GLY A 256 -23.48 18.36 14.72
CA GLY A 256 -22.40 17.62 15.39
C GLY A 256 -21.50 18.49 16.27
N GLU A 257 -21.16 19.70 15.82
CA GLU A 257 -20.41 20.69 16.61
C GLU A 257 -21.18 21.11 17.87
N SER A 258 -22.51 21.22 17.79
CA SER A 258 -23.33 21.58 18.96
C SER A 258 -23.32 20.51 20.06
N VAL A 259 -23.11 19.24 19.68
CA VAL A 259 -23.08 18.09 20.59
C VAL A 259 -21.68 17.84 21.15
N VAL A 260 -20.65 17.87 20.31
CA VAL A 260 -19.28 17.48 20.67
C VAL A 260 -18.38 18.67 21.02
N GLY A 261 -18.71 19.86 20.51
CA GLY A 261 -17.84 21.03 20.54
C GLY A 261 -16.83 21.06 19.39
N ASN A 262 -15.68 21.70 19.61
CA ASN A 262 -14.65 21.95 18.60
C ASN A 262 -13.83 20.68 18.27
N SER A 263 -14.46 19.67 17.66
CA SER A 263 -13.75 18.49 17.14
C SER A 263 -13.01 18.82 15.85
N PRO A 264 -11.67 18.63 15.77
CA PRO A 264 -10.90 18.90 14.55
C PRO A 264 -11.46 18.21 13.30
N ARG A 265 -11.90 16.96 13.43
CA ARG A 265 -12.41 16.16 12.31
C ARG A 265 -13.71 16.74 11.74
N ILE A 266 -14.62 17.21 12.60
CA ILE A 266 -15.87 17.85 12.18
C ILE A 266 -15.58 19.23 11.57
N LEU A 267 -14.76 20.05 12.24
CA LEU A 267 -14.41 21.39 11.78
C LEU A 267 -13.73 21.37 10.40
N MET A 268 -12.81 20.43 10.16
CA MET A 268 -12.18 20.25 8.85
C MET A 268 -13.19 19.78 7.79
N SER A 269 -14.06 18.83 8.12
CA SER A 269 -15.10 18.34 7.20
C SER A 269 -16.06 19.48 6.82
N HIS A 270 -16.46 20.29 7.79
CA HIS A 270 -17.30 21.47 7.59
C HIS A 270 -16.60 22.50 6.70
N ALA A 271 -15.37 22.89 7.01
CA ALA A 271 -14.60 23.84 6.22
C ALA A 271 -14.40 23.35 4.77
N TYR A 272 -14.11 22.06 4.58
CA TYR A 272 -14.04 21.45 3.25
C TYR A 272 -15.36 21.56 2.47
N LEU A 273 -16.51 21.29 3.12
CA LEU A 273 -17.83 21.39 2.48
C LEU A 273 -18.16 22.83 2.08
N LEU A 274 -17.84 23.81 2.93
CA LEU A 274 -17.97 25.25 2.59
C LEU A 274 -17.15 25.63 1.35
N LEU A 275 -15.94 25.06 1.21
CA LEU A 275 -15.01 25.30 0.10
C LEU A 275 -15.21 24.36 -1.11
N SER A 276 -16.20 23.48 -1.08
CA SER A 276 -16.43 22.49 -2.14
C SER A 276 -17.15 23.08 -3.35
N ASN A 277 -17.96 24.14 -3.15
CA ASN A 277 -18.74 24.80 -4.18
C ASN A 277 -18.11 26.12 -4.63
N ASN A 278 -17.09 26.03 -5.48
CA ASN A 278 -16.38 27.19 -6.05
C ASN A 278 -17.26 28.12 -6.89
N SER A 279 -18.47 27.68 -7.29
CA SER A 279 -19.42 28.48 -8.09
C SER A 279 -20.41 29.27 -7.24
N SER A 280 -20.30 29.21 -5.91
CA SER A 280 -21.18 29.93 -5.01
C SER A 280 -21.02 31.45 -5.16
N PRO A 281 -22.11 32.22 -5.33
CA PRO A 281 -22.06 33.68 -5.37
C PRO A 281 -21.46 34.32 -4.11
N ASN A 282 -21.43 33.58 -3.00
CA ASN A 282 -20.89 34.01 -1.71
C ASN A 282 -19.69 33.17 -1.27
N ILE A 283 -18.77 32.85 -2.19
CA ILE A 283 -17.57 32.07 -1.88
C ILE A 283 -16.67 32.78 -0.85
N ASN A 284 -16.61 34.12 -0.87
CA ASN A 284 -15.81 34.89 0.08
C ASN A 284 -16.34 34.76 1.52
N GLY A 285 -17.66 34.84 1.72
CA GLY A 285 -18.26 34.62 3.04
C GLY A 285 -18.09 33.18 3.52
N ALA A 286 -18.18 32.20 2.62
CA ALA A 286 -17.89 30.80 2.94
C ALA A 286 -16.41 30.59 3.31
N ALA A 287 -15.49 31.28 2.63
CA ALA A 287 -14.07 31.26 2.93
C ALA A 287 -13.75 31.88 4.30
N GLU A 288 -14.37 33.01 4.66
CA GLU A 288 -14.24 33.62 5.99
C GLU A 288 -14.72 32.67 7.10
N GLN A 289 -15.85 32.00 6.89
CA GLN A 289 -16.35 30.98 7.82
C GLN A 289 -15.39 29.79 7.93
N ALA A 290 -14.90 29.26 6.80
CA ALA A 290 -13.95 28.17 6.79
C ALA A 290 -12.64 28.53 7.54
N ILE A 291 -12.13 29.75 7.35
CA ILE A 291 -10.96 30.26 8.11
C ILE A 291 -11.25 30.23 9.61
N ASN A 292 -12.39 30.77 10.06
CA ASN A 292 -12.75 30.78 11.48
C ASN A 292 -12.82 29.38 12.09
N LEU A 293 -13.30 28.38 11.34
CA LEU A 293 -13.34 26.98 11.79
C LEU A 293 -11.93 26.38 11.86
N LEU A 294 -11.12 26.58 10.83
CA LEU A 294 -9.78 26.01 10.71
C LEU A 294 -8.78 26.65 11.67
N THR A 295 -8.90 27.94 11.97
CA THR A 295 -8.09 28.62 12.99
C THR A 295 -8.23 27.93 14.36
N LYS A 296 -9.45 27.52 14.74
CA LYS A 296 -9.67 26.76 15.98
C LYS A 296 -8.94 25.41 16.00
N VAL A 297 -8.69 24.81 14.83
CA VAL A 297 -7.95 23.54 14.71
C VAL A 297 -6.46 23.78 14.86
N VAL A 298 -5.91 24.72 14.10
CA VAL A 298 -4.45 24.98 14.10
C VAL A 298 -3.95 25.64 15.38
N ASP A 299 -4.79 26.44 16.07
CA ASP A 299 -4.45 27.04 17.37
C ASP A 299 -4.21 25.98 18.46
N VAL A 300 -4.88 24.83 18.36
CA VAL A 300 -4.68 23.69 19.26
C VAL A 300 -3.37 22.96 18.95
N GLU A 301 -3.00 22.86 17.67
CA GLU A 301 -1.80 22.14 17.21
C GLU A 301 -0.49 22.93 17.44
N ASN A 302 -0.57 24.24 17.69
CA ASN A 302 0.55 25.20 17.80
C ASN A 302 1.49 25.14 16.58
N GLU A 303 1.45 26.18 15.73
CA GLU A 303 2.27 26.28 14.51
C GLU A 303 3.77 26.00 14.73
N SER A 304 4.29 26.34 15.92
CA SER A 304 5.70 26.12 16.29
C SER A 304 6.08 24.64 16.45
N ALA A 305 5.08 23.76 16.64
CA ALA A 305 5.25 22.31 16.78
C ALA A 305 5.17 21.56 15.44
N VAL A 306 4.87 22.26 14.34
CA VAL A 306 4.71 21.64 13.02
C VAL A 306 6.07 21.17 12.48
N GLN A 307 6.18 19.85 12.29
CA GLN A 307 7.36 19.18 11.73
C GLN A 307 6.97 18.26 10.58
N GLU A 308 7.98 17.74 9.86
CA GLU A 308 7.76 16.75 8.80
C GLU A 308 7.03 15.51 9.36
N GLY A 309 5.95 15.13 8.70
CA GLY A 309 5.06 14.06 9.15
C GLY A 309 3.94 14.49 10.10
N SER A 310 3.69 15.80 10.26
CA SER A 310 2.48 16.35 10.89
C SER A 310 1.30 16.34 9.91
N ASP A 311 0.09 16.65 10.40
CA ASP A 311 -1.08 16.74 9.52
C ASP A 311 -1.01 18.00 8.64
N PHE A 312 -1.04 17.80 7.32
CA PHE A 312 -0.97 18.91 6.36
C PHE A 312 -2.36 19.48 6.03
N LEU A 313 -3.43 18.72 6.27
CA LEU A 313 -4.76 19.03 5.75
C LEU A 313 -5.36 20.33 6.32
N PRO A 314 -5.27 20.63 7.64
CA PRO A 314 -5.77 21.90 8.17
C PRO A 314 -5.16 23.12 7.47
N TRP A 315 -3.84 23.10 7.29
CA TRP A 315 -3.07 24.16 6.64
C TRP A 315 -3.37 24.27 5.14
N TYR A 316 -3.56 23.14 4.47
CA TYR A 316 -3.99 23.11 3.07
C TYR A 316 -5.39 23.74 2.90
N LEU A 317 -6.37 23.35 3.73
CA LEU A 317 -7.73 23.90 3.67
C LEU A 317 -7.72 25.40 4.02
N LEU A 318 -6.89 25.81 4.98
CA LEU A 318 -6.75 27.20 5.38
C LEU A 318 -6.13 28.03 4.25
N GLY A 319 -5.12 27.49 3.55
CA GLY A 319 -4.55 28.10 2.36
C GLY A 319 -5.58 28.22 1.22
N LYS A 320 -6.39 27.18 1.00
CA LYS A 320 -7.48 27.20 0.01
C LYS A 320 -8.54 28.26 0.35
N ALA A 321 -8.92 28.41 1.61
CA ALA A 321 -9.86 29.46 2.02
C ALA A 321 -9.25 30.86 1.80
N ASN A 322 -8.00 31.05 2.22
CA ASN A 322 -7.30 32.33 2.06
C ASN A 322 -7.05 32.68 0.58
N SER A 323 -6.95 31.73 -0.35
CA SER A 323 -6.74 32.08 -1.77
C SER A 323 -7.88 32.91 -2.37
N TYR A 324 -9.09 32.85 -1.77
CA TYR A 324 -10.22 33.70 -2.17
C TYR A 324 -10.18 35.11 -1.56
N LEU A 325 -9.41 35.32 -0.50
CA LEU A 325 -9.40 36.57 0.29
C LEU A 325 -8.06 37.30 0.23
N ASP A 326 -6.98 36.62 0.62
CA ASP A 326 -5.61 37.13 0.65
C ASP A 326 -4.60 36.07 0.13
N PRO A 327 -4.07 36.25 -1.09
CA PRO A 327 -3.06 35.35 -1.66
C PRO A 327 -1.78 35.21 -0.83
N ARG A 328 -1.41 36.21 -0.01
CA ARG A 328 -0.21 36.13 0.85
C ARG A 328 -0.43 35.18 2.01
N ALA A 329 -1.55 35.35 2.72
CA ALA A 329 -1.94 34.42 3.77
C ALA A 329 -2.10 32.98 3.23
N ALA A 330 -2.63 32.84 2.01
CA ALA A 330 -2.73 31.55 1.34
C ALA A 330 -1.35 30.89 1.13
N TYR A 331 -0.38 31.68 0.66
CA TYR A 331 1.00 31.23 0.49
C TYR A 331 1.62 30.76 1.80
N ASP A 332 1.50 31.56 2.87
CA ASP A 332 2.06 31.21 4.18
C ASP A 332 1.50 29.89 4.71
N CYS A 333 0.18 29.68 4.59
CA CYS A 333 -0.48 28.43 4.94
C CYS A 333 0.04 27.24 4.13
N TYR A 334 0.22 27.40 2.82
CA TYR A 334 0.76 26.34 1.97
C TYR A 334 2.23 26.03 2.27
N GLN A 335 3.04 27.01 2.69
CA GLN A 335 4.40 26.75 3.16
C GLN A 335 4.40 25.89 4.43
N VAL A 336 3.46 26.12 5.36
CA VAL A 336 3.29 25.26 6.53
C VAL A 336 2.87 23.85 6.11
N ALA A 337 1.91 23.73 5.19
CA ALA A 337 1.49 22.44 4.65
C ALA A 337 2.65 21.66 3.98
N LEU A 338 3.52 22.34 3.23
CA LEU A 338 4.73 21.75 2.62
C LEU A 338 5.75 21.30 3.67
N ARG A 339 5.87 22.02 4.80
CA ARG A 339 6.69 21.57 5.94
C ARG A 339 6.13 20.29 6.57
N CYS A 340 4.80 20.16 6.65
CA CYS A 340 4.16 18.93 7.13
C CYS A 340 4.42 17.75 6.18
N ALA A 341 4.20 17.95 4.88
CA ALA A 341 4.20 16.88 3.88
C ALA A 341 4.75 17.35 2.52
N SER A 342 6.07 17.53 2.44
CA SER A 342 6.77 18.01 1.24
C SER A 342 6.61 17.11 0.00
N ASN A 343 6.31 15.83 0.22
CA ASN A 343 6.10 14.81 -0.80
C ASN A 343 4.63 14.68 -1.25
N CYS A 344 3.73 15.51 -0.73
CA CYS A 344 2.31 15.44 -1.07
C CYS A 344 2.00 16.24 -2.34
N SER A 345 1.62 15.55 -3.43
CA SER A 345 1.32 16.20 -4.72
C SER A 345 0.14 17.17 -4.66
N ILE A 346 -0.83 16.93 -3.76
CA ILE A 346 -2.00 17.81 -3.52
C ILE A 346 -1.57 19.24 -3.21
N ILE A 347 -0.53 19.39 -2.37
CA ILE A 347 -0.05 20.69 -1.92
C ILE A 347 0.65 21.41 -3.06
N TRP A 348 1.47 20.70 -3.85
CA TRP A 348 2.14 21.26 -5.03
C TRP A 348 1.18 21.71 -6.13
N LEU A 349 0.06 20.99 -6.33
CA LEU A 349 -1.01 21.43 -7.23
C LEU A 349 -1.62 22.75 -6.78
N ALA A 350 -1.91 22.90 -5.49
CA ALA A 350 -2.48 24.15 -4.93
C ALA A 350 -1.50 25.32 -4.99
N VAL A 351 -0.22 25.08 -4.65
CA VAL A 351 0.84 26.10 -4.77
C VAL A 351 1.03 26.52 -6.23
N GLY A 352 1.03 25.57 -7.17
CA GLY A 352 1.11 25.85 -8.61
C GLY A 352 -0.05 26.72 -9.11
N LYS A 353 -1.27 26.43 -8.66
CA LYS A 353 -2.47 27.23 -8.95
C LYS A 353 -2.30 28.66 -8.43
N LEU A 354 -1.92 28.81 -7.17
CA LEU A 354 -1.72 30.12 -6.54
C LEU A 354 -0.66 30.96 -7.29
N TYR A 355 0.49 30.37 -7.63
CA TYR A 355 1.52 31.06 -8.40
C TYR A 355 1.04 31.48 -9.79
N LEU A 356 0.23 30.64 -10.44
CA LEU A 356 -0.33 30.95 -11.74
C LEU A 356 -1.35 32.10 -11.68
N GLU A 357 -2.18 32.16 -10.64
CA GLU A 357 -3.08 33.30 -10.35
C GLU A 357 -2.29 34.59 -10.08
N LEU A 358 -1.16 34.48 -9.37
CA LEU A 358 -0.22 35.58 -9.12
C LEU A 358 0.66 35.93 -10.34
N LYS A 359 0.50 35.24 -11.47
CA LYS A 359 1.29 35.40 -12.70
C LYS A 359 2.78 35.15 -12.53
N GLN A 360 3.18 34.41 -11.50
CA GLN A 360 4.55 33.94 -11.28
C GLN A 360 4.79 32.65 -12.06
N LEU A 361 4.94 32.79 -13.39
CA LEU A 361 4.96 31.65 -14.32
C LEU A 361 6.11 30.66 -14.05
N LYS A 362 7.28 31.17 -13.66
CA LYS A 362 8.45 30.32 -13.37
C LYS A 362 8.20 29.43 -12.15
N ASP A 363 7.71 30.02 -11.06
CA ASP A 363 7.45 29.30 -9.82
C ASP A 363 6.26 28.35 -9.97
N ALA A 364 5.25 28.73 -10.77
CA ALA A 364 4.15 27.84 -11.16
C ALA A 364 4.64 26.62 -11.95
N LEU A 365 5.54 26.82 -12.93
CA LEU A 365 6.15 25.74 -13.69
C LEU A 365 6.89 24.76 -12.79
N GLU A 366 7.70 25.28 -11.86
CA GLU A 366 8.43 24.47 -10.88
C GLU A 366 7.45 23.67 -10.00
N ALA A 367 6.42 24.30 -9.46
CA ALA A 367 5.43 23.65 -8.59
C ALA A 367 4.66 22.52 -9.31
N TYR A 368 4.09 22.77 -10.49
CA TYR A 368 3.40 21.72 -11.25
C TYR A 368 4.35 20.60 -11.71
N SER A 369 5.61 20.93 -12.02
CA SER A 369 6.63 19.92 -12.33
C SER A 369 6.97 19.05 -11.12
N GLN A 370 6.99 19.61 -9.91
CA GLN A 370 7.14 18.82 -8.68
C GLN A 370 5.91 17.95 -8.41
N ALA A 371 4.70 18.46 -8.64
CA ALA A 371 3.48 17.66 -8.53
C ALA A 371 3.54 16.42 -9.42
N LEU A 372 3.97 16.56 -10.68
CA LEU A 372 4.17 15.45 -11.62
C LEU A 372 5.24 14.46 -11.16
N LYS A 373 6.37 14.93 -10.62
CA LYS A 373 7.42 14.03 -10.09
C LYS A 373 6.94 13.21 -8.91
N LEU A 374 6.04 13.77 -8.11
CA LEU A 374 5.49 13.11 -6.93
C LEU A 374 4.33 12.17 -7.27
N GLN A 375 3.62 12.40 -8.37
CA GLN A 375 2.53 11.55 -8.83
C GLN A 375 3.05 10.37 -9.64
N LEU A 376 2.99 9.18 -9.05
CA LEU A 376 3.59 7.95 -9.59
C LEU A 376 2.63 7.03 -10.34
N GLY A 377 1.49 7.55 -10.81
CA GLY A 377 0.54 6.80 -11.64
C GLY A 377 0.36 7.48 -12.99
N ASP A 378 0.85 6.84 -14.06
CA ASP A 378 0.47 7.19 -15.42
C ASP A 378 -1.06 7.09 -15.54
N GLY A 379 -1.71 8.23 -15.80
CA GLY A 379 -3.18 8.29 -15.88
C GLY A 379 -3.92 8.53 -14.56
N SER A 380 -3.27 9.03 -13.50
CA SER A 380 -4.00 9.53 -12.33
C SER A 380 -4.66 10.89 -12.60
N ASN A 381 -5.77 11.18 -11.95
CA ASN A 381 -6.44 12.49 -12.07
C ASN A 381 -5.54 13.64 -11.57
N GLY A 382 -4.74 13.40 -10.54
CA GLY A 382 -3.75 14.37 -10.09
C GLY A 382 -2.74 14.70 -11.20
N THR A 383 -2.30 13.68 -11.93
CA THR A 383 -1.37 13.80 -13.08
C THR A 383 -2.02 14.58 -14.21
N ALA A 384 -3.30 14.30 -14.50
CA ALA A 384 -4.08 15.03 -15.49
C ALA A 384 -4.18 16.53 -15.14
N THR A 385 -4.47 16.85 -13.87
CA THR A 385 -4.53 18.23 -13.38
C THR A 385 -3.18 18.92 -13.39
N ALA A 386 -2.08 18.23 -13.11
CA ALA A 386 -0.75 18.81 -13.21
C ALA A 386 -0.38 19.13 -14.66
N TRP A 387 -0.70 18.25 -15.62
CA TRP A 387 -0.52 18.53 -17.05
C TRP A 387 -1.40 19.68 -17.54
N ASP A 388 -2.65 19.74 -17.08
CA ASP A 388 -3.53 20.88 -17.34
C ASP A 388 -2.95 22.18 -16.80
N GLY A 389 -2.46 22.18 -15.56
CA GLY A 389 -1.78 23.31 -14.93
C GLY A 389 -0.57 23.78 -15.73
N LEU A 390 0.30 22.86 -16.16
CA LEU A 390 1.44 23.18 -17.03
C LEU A 390 1.00 23.73 -18.39
N SER A 391 -0.06 23.20 -19.00
CA SER A 391 -0.59 23.75 -20.25
C SER A 391 -1.02 25.20 -20.07
N CYS A 392 -1.68 25.54 -18.95
CA CYS A 392 -2.05 26.91 -18.63
C CYS A 392 -0.84 27.83 -18.36
N VAL A 393 0.27 27.30 -17.83
CA VAL A 393 1.54 28.03 -17.69
C VAL A 393 2.12 28.33 -19.09
N TYR A 394 2.24 27.32 -19.94
CA TYR A 394 2.82 27.47 -21.28
C TYR A 394 1.98 28.36 -22.20
N GLU A 395 0.64 28.33 -22.09
CA GLU A 395 -0.26 29.25 -22.81
C GLU A 395 -0.01 30.73 -22.43
N ARG A 396 0.54 31.00 -21.25
CA ARG A 396 0.87 32.36 -20.76
C ARG A 396 2.32 32.76 -21.04
N CYS A 397 3.17 31.84 -21.46
CA CYS A 397 4.55 32.11 -21.87
C CYS A 397 4.61 32.52 -23.35
N GLU A 398 5.54 33.42 -23.68
CA GLU A 398 5.78 33.81 -25.08
C GLU A 398 6.41 32.63 -25.86
N ASP A 399 5.89 32.37 -27.06
CA ASP A 399 6.35 31.34 -28.01
C ASP A 399 6.36 29.87 -27.50
N GLN A 400 5.65 29.56 -26.41
CA GLN A 400 5.56 28.20 -25.85
C GLN A 400 4.23 27.47 -26.15
N LEU A 401 3.50 27.91 -27.18
CA LEU A 401 2.22 27.29 -27.56
C LEU A 401 2.36 25.82 -28.01
N MET A 402 3.54 25.44 -28.53
CA MET A 402 3.80 24.03 -28.87
C MET A 402 3.96 23.16 -27.62
N ASP A 403 4.64 23.67 -26.59
CA ASP A 403 4.77 22.98 -25.30
C ASP A 403 3.41 22.90 -24.59
N ALA A 404 2.58 23.94 -24.73
CA ALA A 404 1.19 23.92 -24.25
C ALA A 404 0.36 22.84 -24.94
N SER A 405 0.54 22.65 -26.26
CA SER A 405 -0.12 21.59 -27.03
C SER A 405 0.31 20.19 -26.56
N ASP A 406 1.60 19.96 -26.33
CA ASP A 406 2.09 18.69 -25.78
C ASP A 406 1.54 18.42 -24.38
N ALA A 407 1.53 19.43 -23.50
CA ALA A 407 0.93 19.33 -22.17
C ALA A 407 -0.57 18.98 -22.24
N CYS A 408 -1.34 19.58 -23.16
CA CYS A 408 -2.74 19.23 -23.40
C CYS A 408 -2.90 17.77 -23.87
N ASN A 409 -2.06 17.30 -24.79
CA ASN A 409 -2.10 15.91 -25.25
C ASN A 409 -1.82 14.91 -24.13
N ARG A 410 -0.88 15.24 -23.22
CA ARG A 410 -0.59 14.41 -22.05
C ARG A 410 -1.74 14.41 -21.04
N ALA A 411 -2.38 15.56 -20.83
CA ALA A 411 -3.60 15.64 -20.03
C ALA A 411 -4.72 14.77 -20.64
N ALA A 412 -4.95 14.88 -21.96
CA ALA A 412 -5.92 14.06 -22.69
C ALA A 412 -5.64 12.56 -22.54
N ALA A 413 -4.38 12.14 -22.67
CA ALA A 413 -3.98 10.74 -22.47
C ALA A 413 -4.32 10.26 -21.05
N CYS A 414 -4.14 11.11 -20.02
CA CYS A 414 -4.54 10.78 -18.66
C CYS A 414 -6.06 10.65 -18.54
N PHE A 415 -6.85 11.61 -19.05
CA PHE A 415 -8.32 11.53 -19.03
C PHE A 415 -8.86 10.30 -19.77
N LYS A 416 -8.23 9.94 -20.90
CA LYS A 416 -8.53 8.71 -21.64
C LYS A 416 -8.28 7.45 -20.82
N ALA A 417 -7.15 7.39 -20.11
CA ALA A 417 -6.83 6.27 -19.24
C ALA A 417 -7.85 6.10 -18.10
N MET A 418 -8.44 7.20 -17.64
CA MET A 418 -9.47 7.22 -16.60
C MET A 418 -10.90 6.97 -17.11
N GLY A 419 -11.11 6.98 -18.43
CA GLY A 419 -12.43 6.85 -19.04
C GLY A 419 -13.26 8.15 -19.08
N ASP A 420 -12.68 9.32 -18.75
CA ASP A 420 -13.34 10.61 -18.94
C ASP A 420 -13.21 11.08 -20.40
N ILE A 421 -14.15 10.61 -21.22
CA ILE A 421 -14.18 10.89 -22.66
C ILE A 421 -14.39 12.39 -22.93
N LYS A 422 -15.15 13.10 -22.09
CA LYS A 422 -15.48 14.51 -22.31
C LYS A 422 -14.24 15.39 -22.12
N SER A 423 -13.54 15.21 -20.99
CA SER A 423 -12.31 15.95 -20.73
C SER A 423 -11.22 15.56 -21.73
N CYS A 424 -11.11 14.27 -22.09
CA CYS A 424 -10.21 13.81 -23.14
C CYS A 424 -10.41 14.57 -24.46
N GLN A 425 -11.64 14.58 -24.99
CA GLN A 425 -11.97 15.27 -26.24
C GLN A 425 -11.68 16.77 -26.17
N PHE A 426 -12.03 17.41 -25.06
CA PHE A 426 -11.74 18.83 -24.84
C PHE A 426 -10.25 19.13 -24.95
N PHE A 427 -9.38 18.32 -24.31
CA PHE A 427 -7.94 18.53 -24.35
C PHE A 427 -7.31 18.14 -25.70
N GLU A 428 -7.82 17.12 -26.41
CA GLU A 428 -7.40 16.79 -27.77
C GLU A 428 -7.70 17.96 -28.74
N ASP A 429 -8.92 18.48 -28.71
CA ASP A 429 -9.32 19.63 -29.54
C ASP A 429 -8.51 20.88 -29.21
N ARG A 430 -8.26 21.11 -27.91
CA ARG A 430 -7.42 22.23 -27.43
C ARG A 430 -5.99 22.10 -27.91
N ALA A 431 -5.40 20.90 -27.86
CA ALA A 431 -4.04 20.65 -28.33
C ALA A 431 -3.88 20.96 -29.82
N ILE A 432 -4.84 20.53 -30.65
CA ILE A 432 -4.87 20.81 -32.10
C ILE A 432 -4.99 22.32 -32.36
N ALA A 433 -5.84 23.01 -31.60
CA ALA A 433 -6.03 24.45 -31.76
C ALA A 433 -4.75 25.24 -31.36
N LEU A 434 -4.08 24.83 -30.28
CA LEU A 434 -2.80 25.42 -29.85
C LEU A 434 -1.68 25.18 -30.87
N GLU A 435 -1.64 24.00 -31.49
CA GLU A 435 -0.68 23.70 -32.56
C GLU A 435 -0.90 24.58 -33.80
N LYS A 436 -2.15 24.81 -34.20
CA LYS A 436 -2.47 25.72 -35.31
C LYS A 436 -2.12 27.17 -34.95
N ALA A 437 -2.40 27.59 -33.71
CA ALA A 437 -2.06 28.92 -33.23
C ALA A 437 -0.54 29.14 -33.20
N SER A 438 0.26 28.14 -32.79
CA SER A 438 1.73 28.22 -32.79
C SER A 438 2.31 28.42 -34.19
N LYS A 439 1.67 27.83 -35.21
CA LYS A 439 2.02 27.98 -36.63
C LYS A 439 1.44 29.26 -37.27
N LYS A 440 0.68 30.08 -36.54
CA LYS A 440 -0.07 31.25 -37.03
C LYS A 440 -1.13 30.89 -38.08
N GLU A 441 -1.61 29.65 -38.08
CA GLU A 441 -2.63 29.11 -38.98
C GLU A 441 -4.04 29.12 -38.34
N GLY A 442 -4.16 29.61 -37.10
CA GLY A 442 -5.41 29.66 -36.36
C GLY A 442 -5.52 30.89 -35.45
N PRO A 443 -6.72 31.17 -34.92
CA PRO A 443 -6.93 32.29 -34.00
C PRO A 443 -6.19 32.07 -32.68
N MET A 444 -5.76 33.16 -32.04
CA MET A 444 -5.29 33.10 -30.66
C MET A 444 -6.43 32.66 -29.75
N LEU A 445 -6.12 31.72 -28.86
CA LEU A 445 -7.10 31.15 -27.96
C LEU A 445 -7.22 31.97 -26.68
N ASN A 446 -8.42 32.06 -26.13
CA ASN A 446 -8.63 32.68 -24.83
C ASN A 446 -7.97 31.84 -23.73
N LEU A 447 -7.30 32.51 -22.80
CA LEU A 447 -6.67 31.87 -21.63
C LEU A 447 -7.74 31.23 -20.74
N ARG A 448 -7.43 30.03 -20.24
CA ARG A 448 -8.27 29.31 -19.28
C ARG A 448 -7.84 29.62 -17.86
N ASP A 449 -8.76 29.47 -16.92
CA ASP A 449 -8.44 29.58 -15.51
C ASP A 449 -7.54 28.41 -15.05
N PRO A 450 -6.65 28.64 -14.08
CA PRO A 450 -5.86 27.58 -13.46
C PRO A 450 -6.75 26.45 -12.92
N PRO A 451 -6.39 25.18 -13.13
CA PRO A 451 -7.19 24.09 -12.61
C PRO A 451 -7.10 24.03 -11.09
N ASP A 452 -8.24 23.77 -10.44
CA ASP A 452 -8.28 23.54 -9.00
C ASP A 452 -7.79 22.14 -8.65
N VAL A 453 -7.38 21.94 -7.39
CA VAL A 453 -7.06 20.60 -6.90
C VAL A 453 -8.30 19.73 -6.97
N PRO A 454 -8.23 18.53 -7.57
CA PRO A 454 -9.42 17.70 -7.73
C PRO A 454 -10.05 17.29 -6.39
N THR A 455 -11.35 17.53 -6.27
CA THR A 455 -12.13 17.35 -5.03
C THR A 455 -12.00 15.94 -4.44
N PHE A 456 -11.98 14.90 -5.27
CA PHE A 456 -11.89 13.51 -4.77
C PHE A 456 -10.56 13.21 -4.07
N LEU A 457 -9.45 13.92 -4.38
CA LEU A 457 -8.18 13.76 -3.66
C LEU A 457 -8.29 14.21 -2.20
N ILE A 458 -9.20 15.14 -1.94
CA ILE A 458 -9.44 15.72 -0.61
C ILE A 458 -10.57 14.97 0.11
N ARG A 459 -11.63 14.59 -0.62
CA ARG A 459 -12.82 13.93 -0.08
C ARG A 459 -12.51 12.75 0.82
N ASP A 460 -11.62 11.86 0.38
CA ASP A 460 -11.35 10.62 1.11
C ASP A 460 -10.42 10.82 2.32
N ILE A 461 -9.64 11.92 2.35
CA ILE A 461 -8.74 12.23 3.46
C ILE A 461 -9.41 13.13 4.52
N VAL A 462 -10.38 13.95 4.14
CA VAL A 462 -11.05 14.87 5.09
C VAL A 462 -11.80 14.10 6.18
N ALA A 463 -12.41 12.97 5.78
CA ALA A 463 -13.18 12.13 6.67
C ALA A 463 -12.32 11.29 7.61
N LEU A 464 -10.99 11.22 7.44
CA LEU A 464 -10.09 10.45 8.31
C LEU A 464 -9.79 11.16 9.63
N ALA A 465 -9.40 10.41 10.66
CA ALA A 465 -8.81 11.00 11.85
C ALA A 465 -7.40 11.57 11.55
N PRO A 466 -6.91 12.58 12.30
CA PRO A 466 -5.59 13.17 12.07
C PRO A 466 -4.45 12.14 12.02
N ASN A 467 -4.44 11.20 12.97
CA ASN A 467 -3.43 10.13 13.02
C ASN A 467 -3.47 9.20 11.80
N GLU A 468 -4.66 8.94 11.27
CA GLU A 468 -4.86 8.11 10.08
C GLU A 468 -4.36 8.84 8.82
N ARG A 469 -4.63 10.15 8.69
CA ARG A 469 -4.08 10.98 7.60
C ARG A 469 -2.56 11.04 7.62
N ILE A 470 -1.99 11.25 8.80
CA ILE A 470 -0.53 11.26 8.98
C ILE A 470 0.05 9.91 8.54
N THR A 471 -0.59 8.82 8.94
CA THR A 471 -0.16 7.46 8.57
C THR A 471 -0.30 7.22 7.06
N PHE A 472 -1.42 7.63 6.46
CA PHE A 472 -1.66 7.53 5.02
C PHE A 472 -0.58 8.27 4.21
N THR A 473 -0.24 9.48 4.64
CA THR A 473 0.78 10.31 3.98
C THR A 473 2.18 9.68 4.11
N LYS A 474 2.51 9.14 5.29
CA LYS A 474 3.77 8.39 5.52
C LYS A 474 3.85 7.11 4.68
N GLN A 475 2.75 6.39 4.53
CA GLN A 475 2.70 5.18 3.69
C GLN A 475 2.90 5.51 2.20
N GLN A 476 2.30 6.60 1.71
CA GLN A 476 2.59 7.08 0.35
C GLN A 476 4.07 7.40 0.15
N LEU A 477 4.71 8.06 1.13
CA LEU A 477 6.14 8.36 1.08
C LEU A 477 6.99 7.09 0.95
N GLN A 478 6.70 6.08 1.79
CA GLN A 478 7.43 4.82 1.77
C GLN A 478 7.27 4.07 0.44
N ALA A 479 6.03 4.02 -0.09
CA ALA A 479 5.76 3.40 -1.38
C ALA A 479 6.53 4.08 -2.52
N GLN A 480 6.61 5.43 -2.49
CA GLN A 480 7.38 6.22 -3.46
C GLN A 480 8.88 5.93 -3.38
N GLN A 481 9.47 5.90 -2.19
CA GLN A 481 10.89 5.59 -2.00
C GLN A 481 11.22 4.16 -2.50
N GLN A 482 10.36 3.19 -2.21
CA GLN A 482 10.52 1.81 -2.69
C GLN A 482 10.40 1.70 -4.21
N ALA A 483 9.50 2.47 -4.85
CA ALA A 483 9.37 2.51 -6.30
C ALA A 483 10.63 3.08 -6.97
N GLN A 484 11.19 4.17 -6.41
CA GLN A 484 12.44 4.76 -6.91
C GLN A 484 13.63 3.82 -6.77
N GLN A 485 13.75 3.11 -5.65
CA GLN A 485 14.79 2.10 -5.45
C GLN A 485 14.66 0.96 -6.47
N ARG A 486 13.44 0.43 -6.67
CA ARG A 486 13.21 -0.61 -7.69
C ARG A 486 13.55 -0.14 -9.10
N ALA A 487 13.25 1.10 -9.46
CA ALA A 487 13.60 1.64 -10.76
C ALA A 487 15.13 1.75 -10.94
N GLN A 488 15.85 2.20 -9.91
CA GLN A 488 17.31 2.24 -9.91
C GLN A 488 17.93 0.85 -10.05
N ASP A 489 17.41 -0.13 -9.30
CA ASP A 489 17.87 -1.52 -9.38
C ASP A 489 17.65 -2.13 -10.78
N GLN A 490 16.51 -1.84 -11.43
CA GLN A 490 16.23 -2.29 -12.79
C GLN A 490 17.20 -1.68 -13.81
N VAL A 491 17.50 -0.38 -13.71
CA VAL A 491 18.46 0.28 -14.60
C VAL A 491 19.86 -0.31 -14.40
N GLN A 492 20.24 -0.56 -13.15
CA GLN A 492 21.54 -1.16 -12.84
C GLN A 492 21.65 -2.60 -13.35
N GLN A 493 20.58 -3.41 -13.24
CA GLN A 493 20.51 -4.74 -13.84
C GLN A 493 20.60 -4.70 -15.37
N GLN A 494 19.91 -3.77 -16.03
CA GLN A 494 20.00 -3.61 -17.50
C GLN A 494 21.41 -3.23 -17.93
N GLN A 495 22.07 -2.31 -17.22
CA GLN A 495 23.46 -1.94 -17.49
C GLN A 495 24.42 -3.12 -17.29
N ALA A 496 24.23 -3.91 -16.23
CA ALA A 496 25.03 -5.11 -15.98
C ALA A 496 24.84 -6.18 -17.07
N GLN A 497 23.60 -6.40 -17.53
CA GLN A 497 23.31 -7.31 -18.64
C GLN A 497 23.93 -6.83 -19.96
N GLN A 498 23.88 -5.53 -20.26
CA GLN A 498 24.55 -4.98 -21.44
C GLN A 498 26.08 -5.15 -21.37
N GLN A 499 26.70 -4.95 -20.21
CA GLN A 499 28.14 -5.18 -20.03
C GLN A 499 28.53 -6.65 -20.20
N GLN A 500 27.74 -7.58 -19.64
CA GLN A 500 27.97 -9.02 -19.84
C GLN A 500 27.82 -9.41 -21.32
N ALA A 501 26.80 -8.89 -22.01
CA ALA A 501 26.60 -9.14 -23.44
C ALA A 501 27.77 -8.61 -24.29
N GLN A 502 28.30 -7.42 -23.97
CA GLN A 502 29.50 -6.89 -24.64
C GLN A 502 30.75 -7.73 -24.38
N GLN A 503 30.97 -8.22 -23.15
CA GLN A 503 32.10 -9.09 -22.83
C GLN A 503 32.02 -10.45 -23.56
N GLN A 504 30.83 -11.07 -23.62
CA GLN A 504 30.64 -12.31 -24.38
C GLN A 504 30.88 -12.11 -25.88
N ALA A 505 30.41 -10.99 -26.44
CA ALA A 505 30.64 -10.67 -27.86
C ALA A 505 32.14 -10.48 -28.16
N GLN A 506 32.90 -9.82 -27.28
CA GLN A 506 34.35 -9.69 -27.43
C GLN A 506 35.09 -11.03 -27.35
N GLN A 507 34.69 -11.93 -26.44
CA GLN A 507 35.29 -13.27 -26.33
C GLN A 507 35.02 -14.12 -27.58
N GLN A 508 33.80 -14.08 -28.13
CA GLN A 508 33.48 -14.78 -29.38
C GLN A 508 34.28 -14.23 -30.57
N ALA A 509 34.45 -12.91 -30.66
CA ALA A 509 35.26 -12.29 -31.71
C ALA A 509 36.74 -12.71 -31.63
N GLN A 510 37.32 -12.77 -30.42
CA GLN A 510 38.68 -13.27 -30.22
C GLN A 510 38.83 -14.76 -30.59
N GLN A 511 37.85 -15.61 -30.24
CA GLN A 511 37.88 -17.02 -30.64
C GLN A 511 37.80 -17.20 -32.16
N GLN A 512 36.97 -16.41 -32.86
CA GLN A 512 36.90 -16.45 -34.32
C GLN A 512 38.22 -16.00 -34.98
N GLN A 513 38.85 -14.95 -34.47
CA GLN A 513 40.17 -14.53 -34.96
C GLN A 513 41.25 -15.61 -34.73
N ALA A 514 41.25 -16.26 -33.56
CA ALA A 514 42.19 -17.33 -33.27
C ALA A 514 41.98 -18.55 -34.19
N GLN A 515 40.73 -18.93 -34.49
CA GLN A 515 40.43 -20.00 -35.45
C GLN A 515 40.88 -19.66 -36.87
N GLN A 516 40.69 -18.41 -37.32
CA GLN A 516 41.16 -17.97 -38.64
C GLN A 516 42.69 -17.99 -38.74
N GLN A 517 43.40 -17.57 -37.70
CA GLN A 517 44.87 -17.65 -37.67
C GLN A 517 45.37 -19.10 -37.68
N ALA A 518 44.72 -20.01 -36.95
CA ALA A 518 45.07 -21.43 -36.95
C ALA A 518 44.86 -22.08 -38.33
N GLN A 519 43.75 -21.75 -39.02
CA GLN A 519 43.51 -22.23 -40.38
C GLN A 519 44.55 -21.70 -41.39
N GLN A 520 44.96 -20.44 -41.27
CA GLN A 520 46.02 -19.88 -42.14
C GLN A 520 47.37 -20.59 -41.92
N GLN A 521 47.73 -20.91 -40.67
CA GLN A 521 48.96 -21.67 -40.39
C GLN A 521 48.90 -23.10 -40.96
N GLN A 522 47.76 -23.79 -40.86
CA GLN A 522 47.59 -25.11 -41.49
C GLN A 522 47.68 -25.05 -43.02
N ALA A 523 47.09 -24.04 -43.65
CA ALA A 523 47.15 -23.85 -45.10
C ALA A 523 48.59 -23.59 -45.58
N GLN A 524 49.38 -22.81 -44.83
CA GLN A 524 50.80 -22.59 -45.14
C GLN A 524 51.63 -23.87 -45.02
N GLN A 525 51.37 -24.72 -44.02
CA GLN A 525 52.05 -26.01 -43.90
C GLN A 525 51.71 -26.97 -45.04
N GLN A 526 50.44 -27.03 -45.48
CA GLN A 526 50.04 -27.85 -46.63
C GLN A 526 50.64 -27.34 -47.95
N ALA A 527 50.73 -26.02 -48.14
CA ALA A 527 51.35 -25.43 -49.34
C ALA A 527 52.86 -25.77 -49.43
N GLN A 528 53.58 -25.76 -48.30
CA GLN A 528 54.99 -26.20 -48.26
C GLN A 528 55.15 -27.70 -48.60
N GLN A 529 54.23 -28.56 -48.18
CA GLN A 529 54.24 -29.98 -48.55
C GLN A 529 53.96 -30.21 -50.05
N GLN A 530 53.05 -29.44 -50.65
CA GLN A 530 52.75 -29.56 -52.09
C GLN A 530 53.89 -29.06 -52.98
N GLN A 531 54.61 -28.00 -52.59
CA GLN A 531 55.82 -27.57 -53.32
C GLN A 531 56.95 -28.63 -53.27
N ALA A 532 57.08 -29.37 -52.17
CA ALA A 532 58.02 -30.48 -52.10
C ALA A 532 57.64 -31.65 -53.04
N GLN A 533 56.35 -31.89 -53.28
CA GLN A 533 55.88 -32.92 -54.22
C GLN A 533 55.98 -32.51 -55.70
N GLN A 534 55.76 -31.23 -56.04
CA GLN A 534 55.86 -30.78 -57.44
C GLN A 534 57.29 -30.79 -58.00
N GLN A 535 58.32 -30.67 -57.16
CA GLN A 535 59.70 -30.86 -57.61
C GLN A 535 60.02 -32.31 -58.02
N GLN A 536 59.20 -33.30 -57.64
CA GLN A 536 59.38 -34.69 -58.07
C GLN A 536 58.72 -35.04 -59.42
N GLN A 537 57.80 -34.22 -59.96
CA GLN A 537 57.02 -34.58 -61.16
C GLN A 537 57.40 -33.87 -62.48
N GLN A 538 58.35 -32.92 -62.48
CA GLN A 538 58.83 -32.26 -63.70
C GLN A 538 59.92 -33.04 -64.50
N GLN A 539 59.98 -34.37 -64.38
CA GLN A 539 60.98 -35.20 -65.09
C GLN A 539 60.48 -35.95 -66.32
N GLN A 540 59.20 -35.90 -66.71
CA GLN A 540 58.75 -36.69 -67.87
C GLN A 540 57.80 -35.96 -68.83
N SER A 541 58.39 -35.61 -69.98
CA SER A 541 57.85 -35.63 -71.34
C SER A 541 57.14 -34.39 -71.90
N HIS A 542 57.77 -33.86 -72.94
CA HIS A 542 57.40 -32.75 -73.83
C HIS A 542 57.21 -33.28 -75.27
N ASN A 543 56.56 -32.44 -76.10
CA ASN A 543 56.48 -32.42 -77.58
C ASN A 543 55.40 -33.29 -78.24
N GLN A 544 54.71 -32.90 -79.31
CA GLN A 544 54.47 -31.64 -80.05
C GLN A 544 53.26 -31.89 -81.00
N SER A 545 52.54 -30.84 -81.42
CA SER A 545 51.39 -30.85 -82.38
C SER A 545 51.83 -30.28 -83.77
N PRO A 546 50.97 -29.92 -84.77
CA PRO A 546 49.57 -30.25 -85.13
C PRO A 546 49.34 -30.54 -86.66
N VAL A 547 48.09 -30.75 -87.12
CA VAL A 547 47.41 -30.22 -88.37
C VAL A 547 46.23 -31.14 -88.85
N GLN A 548 45.17 -30.48 -89.37
CA GLN A 548 43.81 -30.88 -89.84
C GLN A 548 43.72 -31.51 -91.28
N PRO A 549 42.59 -31.49 -92.05
CA PRO A 549 41.22 -32.10 -91.93
C PRO A 549 40.71 -32.81 -93.23
N HIS A 550 39.52 -33.45 -93.21
CA HIS A 550 38.36 -33.23 -94.15
C HIS A 550 37.25 -34.32 -94.13
N HIS A 551 35.99 -33.84 -94.17
CA HIS A 551 34.70 -34.27 -94.81
C HIS A 551 34.24 -35.77 -94.87
N GLN A 552 32.96 -36.17 -94.93
CA GLN A 552 31.70 -35.57 -95.42
C GLN A 552 30.43 -36.37 -94.97
N GLU A 553 29.27 -35.69 -94.88
CA GLU A 553 27.84 -36.10 -94.97
C GLU A 553 27.38 -37.53 -94.56
N THR A 554 26.41 -37.76 -93.66
CA THR A 554 24.96 -37.44 -93.79
C THR A 554 24.25 -37.79 -92.45
N ALA A 555 23.36 -36.94 -91.91
CA ALA A 555 22.17 -37.36 -91.10
C ALA A 555 21.35 -36.20 -90.49
N ARG A 556 20.03 -36.26 -90.75
CA ARG A 556 18.82 -36.02 -89.91
C ARG A 556 18.70 -34.90 -88.85
N ASN A 557 17.55 -34.22 -89.00
CA ASN A 557 16.54 -33.78 -88.01
C ASN A 557 16.62 -32.40 -87.34
N SER A 558 15.56 -31.64 -87.65
CA SER A 558 14.97 -30.44 -87.03
C SER A 558 14.15 -30.78 -85.75
N PRO A 559 13.50 -29.83 -85.04
CA PRO A 559 13.85 -29.50 -83.65
C PRO A 559 12.73 -29.73 -82.60
N GLN A 560 13.11 -29.60 -81.31
CA GLN A 560 12.27 -29.54 -80.09
C GLN A 560 11.50 -30.86 -79.76
N VAL A 561 11.33 -31.37 -78.54
CA VAL A 561 11.18 -30.86 -77.14
C VAL A 561 11.73 -31.94 -76.14
N PRO A 562 11.44 -31.99 -74.81
CA PRO A 562 12.40 -31.92 -73.69
C PRO A 562 12.68 -33.27 -72.96
N ILE A 563 13.53 -33.24 -71.91
CA ILE A 563 13.45 -33.95 -70.60
C ILE A 563 14.81 -34.49 -70.06
N GLN A 564 15.16 -33.97 -68.86
CA GLN A 564 15.89 -34.54 -67.70
C GLN A 564 17.40 -34.90 -67.76
N THR A 565 18.18 -34.04 -67.07
CA THR A 565 19.04 -34.25 -65.87
C THR A 565 19.68 -35.63 -65.59
N PRO A 566 20.81 -35.73 -64.82
CA PRO A 566 21.48 -34.68 -64.00
C PRO A 566 23.02 -34.63 -64.10
N GLN A 567 23.64 -33.46 -63.96
CA GLN A 567 24.97 -33.37 -63.32
C GLN A 567 25.26 -31.99 -62.73
N GLN A 568 25.00 -31.93 -61.42
CA GLN A 568 25.66 -31.19 -60.34
C GLN A 568 26.63 -30.05 -60.72
N GLN A 569 26.12 -28.83 -60.56
CA GLN A 569 26.90 -27.65 -60.15
C GLN A 569 26.35 -27.15 -58.80
N LEU A 570 27.24 -26.64 -57.96
CA LEU A 570 27.00 -26.27 -56.56
C LEU A 570 25.82 -25.32 -56.37
N VAL A 571 24.95 -25.70 -55.42
CA VAL A 571 23.77 -24.95 -55.00
C VAL A 571 24.18 -23.83 -54.04
N GLN A 572 23.73 -22.63 -54.38
CA GLN A 572 23.64 -21.43 -53.57
C GLN A 572 22.50 -21.59 -52.54
N TYR A 573 22.75 -21.28 -51.25
CA TYR A 573 21.65 -20.96 -50.33
C TYR A 573 21.58 -19.43 -50.18
N GLN A 574 20.86 -18.79 -51.11
CA GLN A 574 20.22 -17.49 -50.86
C GLN A 574 18.77 -17.78 -50.48
N GLY A 575 18.45 -17.57 -49.20
CA GLY A 575 17.10 -17.69 -48.66
C GLY A 575 16.18 -16.55 -49.13
N PRO A 576 14.86 -16.72 -48.95
CA PRO A 576 13.79 -16.04 -49.69
C PRO A 576 13.68 -14.53 -49.40
N PRO A 577 13.11 -13.74 -50.33
CA PRO A 577 12.79 -12.34 -50.08
C PRO A 577 11.73 -12.23 -48.97
N ALA A 578 11.98 -11.34 -48.00
CA ALA A 578 11.06 -11.06 -46.92
C ALA A 578 9.83 -10.27 -47.42
N PRO A 579 8.64 -10.48 -46.81
CA PRO A 579 7.45 -9.64 -47.02
C PRO A 579 7.72 -8.18 -46.64
N PRO A 580 6.93 -7.20 -47.14
CA PRO A 580 7.18 -5.79 -46.88
C PRO A 580 7.14 -5.49 -45.37
N GLN A 581 8.31 -5.13 -44.83
CA GLN A 581 8.47 -4.63 -43.47
C GLN A 581 8.11 -3.15 -43.45
N LEU A 582 7.13 -2.82 -42.61
CA LEU A 582 6.87 -1.46 -42.13
C LEU A 582 8.17 -0.84 -41.58
N PRO A 583 8.37 0.48 -41.70
CA PRO A 583 9.59 1.13 -41.22
C PRO A 583 9.79 0.87 -39.71
N PRO A 584 11.04 0.67 -39.25
CA PRO A 584 11.33 0.54 -37.83
C PRO A 584 10.96 1.84 -37.12
N HIS A 585 10.22 1.73 -36.02
CA HIS A 585 10.10 2.79 -35.03
C HIS A 585 11.51 3.21 -34.62
N GLN A 586 11.90 4.43 -35.01
CA GLN A 586 12.98 5.12 -34.33
C GLN A 586 12.53 5.35 -32.89
N GLN A 587 13.21 4.70 -31.95
CA GLN A 587 13.40 5.29 -30.63
C GLN A 587 13.98 6.69 -30.86
N TYR A 588 13.18 7.72 -30.56
CA TYR A 588 13.67 9.09 -30.47
C TYR A 588 14.67 9.16 -29.32
N LEU A 589 15.95 8.98 -29.66
CA LEU A 589 17.05 9.45 -28.86
C LEU A 589 17.04 10.99 -28.96
N TYR A 590 16.82 11.67 -27.85
CA TYR A 590 16.94 13.12 -27.73
C TYR A 590 18.27 13.62 -28.32
N PRO A 591 18.28 14.56 -29.28
CA PRO A 591 19.41 15.44 -29.50
C PRO A 591 19.27 16.64 -28.54
N MET A 592 20.15 16.70 -27.54
CA MET A 592 20.42 17.94 -26.80
C MET A 592 20.93 19.02 -27.77
N PRO A 593 20.28 20.20 -27.90
CA PRO A 593 20.84 21.30 -28.67
C PRO A 593 21.99 21.93 -27.89
N LYS A 594 23.21 21.81 -28.44
CA LYS A 594 24.29 22.76 -28.14
C LYS A 594 23.94 24.08 -28.83
N ASN A 595 23.42 25.04 -28.07
CA ASN A 595 23.66 26.48 -28.25
C ASN A 595 22.92 27.27 -27.16
N SER A 596 23.63 27.55 -26.07
CA SER A 596 23.24 28.55 -25.08
C SER A 596 23.71 29.93 -25.55
N PRO A 597 22.87 30.98 -25.59
CA PRO A 597 23.35 32.35 -25.59
C PRO A 597 23.92 32.68 -24.19
N ARG A 598 25.06 33.37 -24.16
CA ARG A 598 25.70 33.89 -22.95
C ARG A 598 24.73 34.73 -22.13
N GLN A 599 24.71 34.51 -20.81
CA GLN A 599 24.17 35.45 -19.84
C GLN A 599 25.06 36.71 -19.73
N PRO A 600 24.50 37.93 -19.62
CA PRO A 600 25.24 39.09 -19.16
C PRO A 600 25.40 39.06 -17.63
N GLN A 601 26.61 39.33 -17.14
CA GLN A 601 26.90 39.60 -15.74
C GLN A 601 26.30 40.95 -15.32
N VAL A 602 25.48 41.00 -14.26
CA VAL A 602 25.51 42.13 -13.30
C VAL A 602 25.21 41.62 -11.88
N SER A 603 26.06 42.12 -10.99
CA SER A 603 26.24 42.01 -9.55
C SER A 603 24.98 42.02 -8.65
N THR A 604 25.03 41.24 -7.57
CA THR A 604 24.31 41.52 -6.30
C THR A 604 25.24 41.31 -5.09
N PRO A 605 25.08 42.10 -4.01
CA PRO A 605 26.08 42.24 -2.95
C PRO A 605 26.06 41.08 -1.93
N GLN A 606 27.20 40.92 -1.26
CA GLN A 606 27.45 39.99 -0.16
C GLN A 606 26.69 40.37 1.12
N ILE A 607 26.17 39.37 1.83
CA ILE A 607 26.26 39.31 3.30
C ILE A 607 26.87 37.96 3.67
N GLN A 608 27.91 38.04 4.51
CA GLN A 608 28.85 37.00 4.92
C GLN A 608 28.21 35.97 5.85
N HIS A 609 28.64 34.71 5.78
CA HIS A 609 29.13 33.96 6.96
C HIS A 609 30.10 32.85 6.52
N ALA A 610 31.06 32.57 7.39
CA ALA A 610 32.39 32.06 7.10
C ALA A 610 32.62 30.64 7.67
N TRP A 611 33.30 29.80 6.87
CA TRP A 611 34.32 28.78 7.19
C TRP A 611 33.88 27.51 7.97
N SER A 612 34.27 26.28 7.58
CA SER A 612 35.65 25.71 7.57
C SER A 612 35.74 24.39 6.72
N PRO A 613 36.89 23.65 6.58
CA PRO A 613 37.48 23.34 5.27
C PRO A 613 37.58 21.84 4.88
N GLN A 614 37.87 21.58 3.60
CA GLN A 614 38.26 20.29 3.00
C GLN A 614 39.78 20.03 3.07
N PRO A 615 40.26 18.79 2.92
CA PRO A 615 41.59 18.50 2.40
C PRO A 615 41.57 18.10 0.91
N GLN A 616 42.52 18.66 0.15
CA GLN A 616 42.78 18.44 -1.27
C GLN A 616 43.64 17.19 -1.52
N HIS A 617 43.44 16.60 -2.71
CA HIS A 617 44.30 15.58 -3.32
C HIS A 617 45.61 16.18 -3.88
N LEU A 618 46.69 15.39 -3.86
CA LEU A 618 47.85 15.53 -4.77
C LEU A 618 48.18 14.20 -5.48
N GLN A 619 48.82 14.33 -6.64
CA GLN A 619 48.83 13.45 -7.81
C GLN A 619 49.99 12.43 -7.92
N GLN A 620 49.70 11.28 -8.58
CA GLN A 620 50.52 10.44 -9.51
C GLN A 620 51.77 9.67 -9.01
N PRO A 621 52.33 8.64 -9.72
CA PRO A 621 51.90 7.88 -10.93
C PRO A 621 52.07 6.32 -10.85
N GLN A 622 51.79 5.63 -11.98
CA GLN A 622 51.89 4.18 -12.28
C GLN A 622 53.22 3.47 -11.93
N GLN A 623 53.15 2.20 -11.48
CA GLN A 623 53.94 1.04 -11.97
C GLN A 623 53.47 -0.29 -11.31
N SER A 624 53.43 -1.37 -12.09
CA SER A 624 53.23 -2.79 -11.67
C SER A 624 54.56 -3.56 -11.85
N PRO A 625 54.70 -4.85 -11.49
CA PRO A 625 54.02 -5.71 -10.50
C PRO A 625 55.03 -6.51 -9.62
N HIS A 626 54.54 -7.26 -8.61
CA HIS A 626 54.95 -8.65 -8.23
C HIS A 626 54.80 -8.96 -6.72
N GLN A 627 54.07 -10.07 -6.49
CA GLN A 627 54.27 -11.16 -5.52
C GLN A 627 54.85 -10.95 -4.12
N ASN A 628 54.12 -11.58 -3.18
CA ASN A 628 54.53 -12.41 -2.04
C ASN A 628 54.13 -11.98 -0.63
N GLN A 629 53.60 -13.02 0.03
CA GLN A 629 53.20 -13.22 1.42
C GLN A 629 54.14 -12.60 2.47
N HIS A 630 53.57 -12.08 3.56
CA HIS A 630 53.70 -12.62 4.93
C HIS A 630 53.08 -11.68 5.98
N GLN A 631 52.34 -12.27 6.93
CA GLN A 631 52.03 -11.73 8.27
C GLN A 631 53.30 -11.73 9.16
N PRO A 632 53.24 -11.38 10.46
CA PRO A 632 52.73 -10.17 11.15
C PRO A 632 53.83 -9.61 12.11
N GLN A 633 53.63 -8.47 12.80
CA GLN A 633 54.16 -8.24 14.17
C GLN A 633 53.83 -6.84 14.75
N GLN A 634 53.42 -6.86 16.02
CA GLN A 634 53.48 -5.77 17.03
C GLN A 634 54.93 -5.22 17.19
N PRO A 635 55.20 -4.00 17.74
CA PRO A 635 55.19 -3.82 19.22
C PRO A 635 55.02 -2.40 19.82
N GLN A 636 54.68 -2.44 21.12
CA GLN A 636 55.23 -1.67 22.26
C GLN A 636 54.92 -0.19 22.55
N GLN A 637 54.32 -0.07 23.74
CA GLN A 637 54.40 0.94 24.80
C GLN A 637 55.64 1.86 24.84
N GLN A 638 55.42 3.12 25.25
CA GLN A 638 56.33 3.85 26.14
C GLN A 638 55.59 4.89 27.01
N GLN A 639 56.20 5.14 28.17
CA GLN A 639 55.65 5.69 29.41
C GLN A 639 55.66 7.23 29.52
N GLN A 640 54.87 7.72 30.49
CA GLN A 640 54.73 9.02 31.20
C GLN A 640 56.04 9.80 31.54
N PRO A 641 56.08 10.99 32.27
CA PRO A 641 55.06 11.67 33.13
C PRO A 641 55.05 13.23 33.19
N GLY A 642 54.12 13.79 34.00
CA GLY A 642 54.18 15.13 34.63
C GLY A 642 52.95 16.00 34.33
N SER A 643 52.33 16.78 35.22
CA SER A 643 52.60 17.19 36.60
C SER A 643 51.35 17.90 37.19
N HIS A 644 51.27 17.91 38.52
CA HIS A 644 50.21 18.37 39.45
C HIS A 644 49.53 19.73 39.25
N GLN A 645 48.27 19.85 39.73
CA GLN A 645 47.74 20.95 40.57
C GLN A 645 46.40 20.55 41.27
N PRO A 646 45.92 21.26 42.34
CA PRO A 646 45.45 20.61 43.59
C PRO A 646 43.93 20.66 43.90
N GLN A 647 43.56 19.89 44.94
CA GLN A 647 42.25 19.62 45.54
C GLN A 647 41.62 20.73 46.40
N GLN A 648 40.27 20.68 46.49
CA GLN A 648 39.34 20.79 47.66
C GLN A 648 38.06 21.53 47.22
N ASN A 649 36.80 21.16 47.51
CA ASN A 649 36.13 20.42 48.58
C ASN A 649 34.70 20.01 48.11
N GLN A 650 34.15 18.85 48.52
CA GLN A 650 32.77 18.70 49.06
C GLN A 650 32.42 17.24 49.48
N PRO A 651 31.55 17.03 50.51
CA PRO A 651 31.21 15.74 51.15
C PRO A 651 29.94 15.03 50.54
N PRO A 652 29.51 13.83 51.02
CA PRO A 652 29.01 12.75 50.16
C PRO A 652 27.48 12.61 50.03
N ALA A 653 27.05 11.89 48.97
CA ALA A 653 25.68 11.40 48.75
C ALA A 653 25.52 9.89 49.10
N PRO A 654 24.30 9.43 49.49
CA PRO A 654 24.05 8.05 49.91
C PRO A 654 23.71 7.06 48.77
N GLN A 655 23.72 5.79 49.14
CA GLN A 655 23.84 4.55 48.36
C GLN A 655 22.64 4.17 47.46
N LEU A 656 22.95 3.52 46.32
CA LEU A 656 22.02 2.77 45.46
C LEU A 656 22.29 1.24 45.55
N PRO A 657 21.25 0.36 45.50
CA PRO A 657 21.40 -1.10 45.47
C PRO A 657 21.61 -1.68 44.04
N PRO A 658 21.89 -2.99 43.90
CA PRO A 658 22.81 -3.53 42.88
C PRO A 658 22.17 -3.99 41.56
N HIS A 659 23.03 -3.99 40.53
CA HIS A 659 22.81 -4.51 39.17
C HIS A 659 22.55 -6.02 39.12
N GLN A 660 21.53 -6.43 38.37
CA GLN A 660 21.45 -7.76 37.75
C GLN A 660 21.98 -7.69 36.30
N GLN A 661 22.83 -8.66 35.97
CA GLN A 661 23.51 -8.83 34.68
C GLN A 661 22.54 -9.29 33.58
N GLN A 662 22.48 -8.56 32.47
CA GLN A 662 21.94 -9.06 31.19
C GLN A 662 23.09 -9.62 30.35
N GLN A 663 23.02 -10.92 30.06
CA GLN A 663 23.89 -11.65 29.13
C GLN A 663 23.49 -11.31 27.69
N PHE A 664 24.41 -10.73 26.92
CA PHE A 664 24.26 -10.52 25.47
C PHE A 664 24.71 -11.79 24.72
N PHE A 665 23.80 -12.40 23.96
CA PHE A 665 24.11 -13.47 23.00
C PHE A 665 24.64 -12.86 21.70
N TYR A 666 25.87 -13.23 21.32
CA TYR A 666 26.43 -13.00 19.99
C TYR A 666 26.32 -14.29 19.13
N PRO A 667 26.06 -14.18 17.82
CA PRO A 667 26.03 -15.33 16.92
C PRO A 667 27.44 -15.88 16.61
N PRO A 668 27.61 -17.20 16.38
CA PRO A 668 28.92 -17.80 16.12
C PRO A 668 29.39 -17.65 14.65
N PRO A 669 30.72 -17.69 14.39
CA PRO A 669 31.31 -17.58 13.06
C PRO A 669 31.28 -18.91 12.26
N PRO A 670 31.46 -18.87 10.92
CA PRO A 670 31.28 -20.04 10.05
C PRO A 670 32.45 -21.04 10.11
N LEU A 671 32.13 -22.33 9.96
CA LEU A 671 33.07 -23.46 9.98
C LEU A 671 33.73 -23.68 8.61
N GLY A 672 35.05 -23.94 8.60
CA GLY A 672 35.84 -24.31 7.42
C GLY A 672 35.78 -25.81 7.08
N PRO A 673 36.31 -26.23 5.91
CA PRO A 673 36.04 -27.56 5.35
C PRO A 673 37.04 -28.63 5.83
N GLY A 674 36.54 -29.74 6.39
CA GLY A 674 37.32 -30.98 6.54
C GLY A 674 37.01 -31.89 7.74
N GLN A 675 36.01 -32.79 7.58
CA GLN A 675 35.81 -34.09 8.29
C GLN A 675 35.43 -34.11 9.80
N PRO A 676 34.94 -35.26 10.35
CA PRO A 676 33.70 -35.99 10.03
C PRO A 676 32.83 -36.29 11.29
N GLN A 677 31.49 -36.40 11.14
CA GLN A 677 30.58 -36.83 12.22
C GLN A 677 30.21 -38.33 12.13
N PRO A 678 30.07 -39.06 13.25
CA PRO A 678 29.48 -40.39 13.26
C PRO A 678 27.97 -40.38 13.53
N ASN A 679 27.24 -40.86 12.52
CA ASN A 679 26.09 -41.77 12.49
C ASN A 679 25.02 -41.78 13.62
N GLY A 680 23.76 -41.56 13.21
CA GLY A 680 22.54 -41.97 13.91
C GLY A 680 21.26 -41.40 13.26
N GLY A 681 20.67 -42.11 12.29
CA GLY A 681 19.32 -41.80 11.74
C GLY A 681 18.18 -42.46 12.54
N PRO A 682 16.91 -42.51 12.04
CA PRO A 682 16.37 -41.91 10.82
C PRO A 682 15.12 -41.01 11.07
N HIS A 683 15.03 -39.86 10.41
CA HIS A 683 13.76 -39.13 10.26
C HIS A 683 13.46 -38.86 8.79
N ARG A 684 12.23 -39.20 8.40
CA ARG A 684 11.64 -39.01 7.07
C ARG A 684 11.43 -37.53 6.77
N SER A 685 11.82 -37.11 5.57
CA SER A 685 11.53 -35.81 4.97
C SER A 685 10.06 -35.67 4.53
N PRO A 686 9.48 -34.46 4.53
CA PRO A 686 8.38 -34.10 3.64
C PRO A 686 8.89 -33.33 2.40
N MET A 687 8.31 -33.69 1.25
CA MET A 687 8.60 -33.20 -0.11
C MET A 687 7.90 -31.87 -0.44
N ASN A 688 8.48 -31.22 -1.45
CA ASN A 688 8.13 -29.98 -2.18
C ASN A 688 6.63 -29.71 -2.51
N PRO A 689 6.27 -28.43 -2.75
CA PRO A 689 4.94 -28.01 -3.21
C PRO A 689 4.68 -28.36 -4.69
N PRO A 690 3.40 -28.50 -5.12
CA PRO A 690 3.07 -28.98 -6.47
C PRO A 690 3.14 -27.90 -7.56
N GLN A 691 3.72 -28.28 -8.69
CA GLN A 691 3.67 -27.57 -9.98
C GLN A 691 2.34 -27.85 -10.70
N MET A 692 1.68 -26.79 -11.21
CA MET A 692 0.58 -26.87 -12.16
C MET A 692 1.09 -27.19 -13.57
N ASN A 693 0.40 -28.07 -14.29
CA ASN A 693 0.53 -28.23 -15.73
C ASN A 693 -0.88 -28.28 -16.39
N PRO A 694 -1.06 -27.78 -17.62
CA PRO A 694 -2.38 -27.54 -18.22
C PRO A 694 -2.87 -28.73 -19.05
N ALA A 695 -4.20 -28.90 -19.17
CA ALA A 695 -4.82 -29.78 -20.16
C ALA A 695 -6.08 -29.13 -20.73
N GLY A 696 -6.23 -29.15 -22.06
CA GLY A 696 -7.33 -28.55 -22.79
C GLY A 696 -8.23 -29.57 -23.53
N ALA A 697 -9.39 -29.03 -23.97
CA ALA A 697 -10.29 -29.45 -25.06
C ALA A 697 -10.99 -30.83 -24.91
N ALA A 698 -12.27 -31.08 -25.26
CA ALA A 698 -13.22 -30.47 -26.20
C ALA A 698 -14.68 -30.98 -25.90
N PRO A 699 -15.70 -30.94 -26.81
CA PRO A 699 -16.90 -30.10 -26.65
C PRO A 699 -18.26 -30.86 -26.70
N TYR A 700 -19.37 -30.18 -26.40
CA TYR A 700 -20.71 -30.57 -26.87
C TYR A 700 -21.49 -29.36 -27.43
N ALA A 701 -22.19 -29.61 -28.53
CA ALA A 701 -22.74 -28.64 -29.47
C ALA A 701 -24.29 -28.52 -29.41
N MET A 702 -24.75 -27.25 -29.50
CA MET A 702 -25.86 -26.68 -30.31
C MET A 702 -27.27 -27.30 -30.36
N GLY A 703 -28.29 -26.42 -30.16
CA GLY A 703 -29.61 -26.45 -30.81
C GLY A 703 -30.55 -25.30 -30.35
N PRO A 704 -31.44 -24.71 -31.20
CA PRO A 704 -31.58 -23.23 -31.34
C PRO A 704 -33.00 -22.62 -31.11
N GLY A 705 -33.06 -21.28 -30.94
CA GLY A 705 -34.27 -20.44 -31.15
C GLY A 705 -34.30 -19.09 -30.41
N GLY A 706 -34.12 -17.95 -31.10
CA GLY A 706 -34.16 -16.56 -30.57
C GLY A 706 -35.57 -15.90 -30.64
N PRO A 707 -35.73 -14.56 -30.81
CA PRO A 707 -34.94 -13.40 -30.36
C PRO A 707 -35.79 -12.30 -29.64
N ASN A 708 -35.13 -11.39 -28.90
CA ASN A 708 -35.53 -10.04 -28.40
C ASN A 708 -35.42 -9.88 -26.88
N ASN A 709 -34.31 -9.30 -26.40
CA ASN A 709 -34.36 -8.01 -25.70
C ASN A 709 -32.96 -7.41 -25.54
N SER A 710 -32.91 -6.11 -25.72
CA SER A 710 -31.75 -5.23 -25.83
C SER A 710 -30.88 -5.21 -24.56
N ALA A 711 -29.56 -5.24 -24.73
CA ALA A 711 -28.57 -5.10 -23.65
C ALA A 711 -28.26 -3.62 -23.33
N PRO A 712 -28.17 -3.22 -22.05
CA PRO A 712 -27.45 -2.01 -21.64
C PRO A 712 -25.95 -2.30 -21.44
N GLY A 713 -25.13 -1.28 -21.75
CA GLY A 713 -23.70 -1.37 -22.02
C GLY A 713 -22.80 -1.80 -20.85
N TYR A 714 -21.74 -2.50 -21.22
CA TYR A 714 -20.59 -2.87 -20.40
C TYR A 714 -19.79 -1.63 -20.00
N TYR A 715 -19.71 -1.34 -18.70
CA TYR A 715 -18.63 -0.54 -18.11
C TYR A 715 -17.43 -1.47 -17.86
N ASN A 716 -16.39 -1.32 -18.69
CA ASN A 716 -15.10 -1.97 -18.48
C ASN A 716 -14.30 -1.18 -17.43
N TYR A 717 -14.12 -1.76 -16.25
CA TYR A 717 -13.10 -1.34 -15.28
C TYR A 717 -11.73 -1.75 -15.83
N VAL A 718 -10.83 -0.78 -15.99
CA VAL A 718 -9.42 -1.03 -16.38
C VAL A 718 -8.63 -1.41 -15.13
N SER A 719 -7.93 -2.54 -15.20
CA SER A 719 -7.03 -3.05 -14.17
C SER A 719 -5.76 -2.20 -14.04
N VAL A 720 -5.43 -1.77 -12.82
CA VAL A 720 -4.15 -1.14 -12.48
C VAL A 720 -3.04 -2.21 -12.45
N PRO A 721 -1.87 -2.01 -13.09
CA PRO A 721 -0.77 -2.98 -13.05
C PRO A 721 -0.02 -2.87 -11.71
N GLY A 722 -0.27 -3.84 -10.83
CA GLY A 722 0.34 -3.93 -9.50
C GLY A 722 -0.27 -5.09 -8.71
N GLY A 723 -0.39 -6.25 -9.36
CA GLY A 723 -1.02 -7.44 -8.79
C GLY A 723 -0.09 -8.15 -7.80
N ALA A 724 -0.24 -7.83 -6.52
CA ALA A 724 -0.03 -8.75 -5.41
C ALA A 724 -1.00 -8.35 -4.29
N GLN A 725 -1.97 -9.22 -4.01
CA GLN A 725 -2.84 -9.27 -2.82
C GLN A 725 -2.88 -7.99 -1.97
N ASN A 726 -3.80 -7.08 -2.28
CA ASN A 726 -4.15 -5.99 -1.38
C ASN A 726 -5.65 -6.07 -1.06
N SER A 727 -6.00 -6.76 0.04
CA SER A 727 -7.36 -6.89 0.57
C SER A 727 -7.87 -5.59 1.22
N GLN A 728 -7.50 -4.42 0.66
CA GLN A 728 -7.70 -3.09 1.25
C GLN A 728 -8.60 -2.17 0.42
N TYR A 729 -9.56 -2.71 -0.35
CA TYR A 729 -10.74 -1.92 -0.70
C TYR A 729 -11.72 -1.93 0.49
N SER A 730 -11.32 -1.11 1.45
CA SER A 730 -12.05 -0.37 2.50
C SER A 730 -13.43 -0.88 2.93
N SER A 731 -13.44 -1.54 4.08
CA SER A 731 -14.42 -1.21 5.13
C SER A 731 -14.34 0.30 5.42
N PRO A 732 -15.45 0.99 5.78
CA PRO A 732 -15.37 2.41 6.08
C PRO A 732 -14.33 2.72 7.16
N ASN A 733 -13.58 3.78 6.94
CA ASN A 733 -12.45 4.20 7.76
C ASN A 733 -12.83 4.64 9.20
N TRP A 734 -14.06 4.40 9.66
CA TRP A 734 -14.45 4.60 11.07
C TRP A 734 -14.40 3.31 11.91
N ARG A 735 -14.06 2.16 11.32
CA ARG A 735 -14.02 0.86 12.00
C ARG A 735 -12.76 0.57 12.84
N ARG A 736 -12.01 1.60 13.26
CA ARG A 736 -10.87 1.42 14.16
C ARG A 736 -11.17 1.96 15.53
#